data_AF-A0A8C6IDR1-F1
#
_entry.id   AF-A0A8C6IDR1-F1
#
_cell.length_a   1.000
_cell.length_b   1.000
_cell.length_c   1.000
_cell.angle_alpha   90.00
_cell.angle_beta   90.00
_cell.angle_gamma   90.00
#
_symmetry.space_group_name_H-M   'P 1'
#
loop_
_entity.id
_entity.type
_entity.pdbx_description
1 polymer ?
#
loop_
_entity_poly.entity_id
_entity_poly.type
_entity_poly.pdbx_seq_one_letter_code
_entity_poly.pdbx_strand_id
1 'polypeptide(L)'
;MSPILPYSSVLSSLHTIKAFFLILEKCKSLPNNVTSFKVESLKPYKYYEVSLLAYVNGKIQRNGTAEKCNFHTKADRPDKVTGMKTSRPTDNSINVTCGPPYETNGPKTFYILVVRSGGSFVTKYNKTNCQFYVDNLYYSTDYEFLVRSCCFILKTFILFYFILFYFHSNLDEQQELVERDDEKQLMDVEPIHSDILLETYKRKIADEGRLFLAEFQSIPRVFSKFPIKDARKPHNQNKNRYVDILPYDYNRVELSEINGDAGSTYINASYIDGFKEPRKYIAAQGPRDETVDDFWRMIWEQKATVIVMVTRCEEGNRNKCAEYWPSMEEGTRAFKDIVVTINDHKRCPDYIIQKLNIAHKKEKATGREVTHIQFTSWPDHGVPEDPHLLLKLRRRVNAFSNFFSGPIVVHCSAGVGRTGTYIGIDAMLEGLEAEGKVDVYGYVVKLRRQRCLMVQVEAQYILIHQALVEYNQFGETEVNLSELHSCLHNMKKRDPPSDPSPLEAEYQRLPSYRSWRTQHIGNQEENKKKNRNSNVVPYDFNRVPLKHELEISKESEPESDESSDDDSDSEETSKYINASFVMSYWKPEMMIAAQGPLKETIGDFWQMIFQRKVKVIVMLTELVNGDQVCALKNALHDRRLYLLLFSYIHVWKYTFHSGQVCLHTEKTKQFEIFSCIFLSFFLISHSHGILLPQNSIIGGKLKMYIYFLINPCDICLVFLLVP
;
A
#
# COMPACT_ATOMS: atom_id res chain seq x y z
N MET A 1 -10.45 63.13 2.61
CA MET A 1 -10.66 64.59 2.47
C MET A 1 -11.77 64.81 1.46
N SER A 2 -12.70 65.72 1.76
CA SER A 2 -13.81 66.10 0.88
C SER A 2 -13.67 67.59 0.58
N PRO A 3 -13.77 68.04 -0.68
CA PRO A 3 -13.86 69.47 -0.98
C PRO A 3 -15.26 69.98 -0.65
N ILE A 4 -15.33 71.13 0.03
CA ILE A 4 -16.56 71.89 0.24
C ILE A 4 -16.62 72.97 -0.84
N LEU A 5 -17.81 73.22 -1.41
CA LEU A 5 -18.07 74.37 -2.29
C LEU A 5 -19.10 75.30 -1.62
N PRO A 6 -18.73 76.54 -1.28
CA PRO A 6 -19.65 77.54 -0.77
C PRO A 6 -20.19 78.46 -1.89
N TYR A 7 -21.46 78.84 -1.82
CA TYR A 7 -21.97 80.08 -2.41
C TYR A 7 -23.17 80.58 -1.58
N SER A 8 -23.35 81.90 -1.50
CA SER A 8 -24.25 82.55 -0.55
C SER A 8 -25.01 83.73 -1.13
N SER A 9 -26.33 83.76 -0.95
CA SER A 9 -27.17 84.97 -1.02
C SER A 9 -28.49 84.72 -0.25
N VAL A 10 -29.33 85.75 -0.09
CA VAL A 10 -30.34 85.87 0.98
C VAL A 10 -31.68 86.39 0.43
N LEU A 11 -32.81 86.06 1.10
CA LEU A 11 -34.23 86.39 0.80
C LEU A 11 -34.84 85.63 -0.42
N SER A 12 -36.13 85.30 -0.50
CA SER A 12 -37.25 85.35 0.48
C SER A 12 -38.44 84.46 0.09
N SER A 13 -39.26 84.07 1.08
CA SER A 13 -40.71 83.71 1.01
C SER A 13 -41.23 82.59 0.08
N LEU A 14 -41.68 81.49 0.72
CA LEU A 14 -42.93 80.72 0.46
C LEU A 14 -43.28 80.24 -0.97
N HIS A 15 -43.06 78.94 -1.25
CA HIS A 15 -44.14 77.96 -1.55
C HIS A 15 -43.62 76.49 -1.52
N THR A 16 -44.54 75.52 -1.42
CA THR A 16 -44.26 74.12 -1.04
C THR A 16 -43.90 73.20 -2.21
N ILE A 17 -42.61 72.86 -2.39
CA ILE A 17 -42.10 71.96 -3.46
C ILE A 17 -41.82 70.55 -2.94
N LYS A 18 -42.46 69.51 -3.51
CA LYS A 18 -42.20 68.08 -3.21
C LYS A 18 -41.46 67.37 -4.36
N ALA A 19 -40.65 66.38 -4.00
CA ALA A 19 -39.77 65.66 -4.92
C ALA A 19 -39.95 64.13 -4.88
N PHE A 20 -39.58 63.47 -5.98
CA PHE A 20 -39.98 62.11 -6.33
C PHE A 20 -38.79 61.36 -6.96
N PHE A 21 -38.46 60.18 -6.44
CA PHE A 21 -37.25 59.43 -6.81
C PHE A 21 -37.60 58.12 -7.54
N LEU A 22 -36.90 57.82 -8.65
CA LEU A 22 -37.19 56.68 -9.53
C LEU A 22 -35.93 55.85 -9.82
N ILE A 23 -35.89 54.63 -9.27
CA ILE A 23 -34.96 53.52 -9.57
C ILE A 23 -35.75 52.21 -9.36
N LEU A 24 -35.62 51.24 -10.27
CA LEU A 24 -36.10 49.85 -10.14
C LEU A 24 -37.48 49.66 -9.47
N GLU A 25 -38.54 49.95 -10.25
CA GLU A 25 -39.96 49.62 -9.98
C GLU A 25 -40.61 50.13 -8.68
N LYS A 26 -39.85 50.65 -7.71
CA LYS A 26 -40.36 51.14 -6.42
C LYS A 26 -39.99 52.60 -6.19
N CYS A 27 -40.86 53.48 -6.68
CA CYS A 27 -40.77 54.92 -6.46
C CYS A 27 -40.80 55.26 -4.96
N LYS A 28 -39.95 56.21 -4.53
CA LYS A 28 -39.94 56.71 -3.15
C LYS A 28 -40.19 58.22 -3.13
N SER A 29 -41.22 58.64 -2.40
CA SER A 29 -41.50 60.06 -2.16
C SER A 29 -40.50 60.62 -1.15
N LEU A 30 -39.97 61.82 -1.41
CA LEU A 30 -39.00 62.48 -0.55
C LEU A 30 -39.60 63.78 0.02
N PRO A 31 -39.53 64.01 1.34
CA PRO A 31 -39.98 65.26 1.94
C PRO A 31 -39.06 66.42 1.58
N ASN A 32 -39.63 67.63 1.57
CA ASN A 32 -39.08 68.86 0.98
C ASN A 32 -37.74 69.33 1.57
N ASN A 33 -37.32 68.76 2.71
CA ASN A 33 -36.12 69.10 3.45
C ASN A 33 -34.93 68.14 3.18
N VAL A 34 -35.09 67.14 2.32
CA VAL A 34 -34.05 66.15 2.01
C VAL A 34 -33.17 66.64 0.87
N THR A 35 -31.94 67.07 1.20
CA THR A 35 -30.91 67.51 0.24
C THR A 35 -29.98 66.38 -0.23
N SER A 36 -30.05 65.19 0.39
CA SER A 36 -29.25 64.02 0.02
C SER A 36 -30.02 62.73 0.24
N PHE A 37 -30.00 61.81 -0.73
CA PHE A 37 -30.62 60.49 -0.62
C PHE A 37 -29.59 59.38 -0.92
N LYS A 38 -29.53 58.36 -0.05
CA LYS A 38 -28.64 57.20 -0.22
C LYS A 38 -29.43 56.06 -0.87
N VAL A 39 -28.92 55.57 -2.00
CA VAL A 39 -29.41 54.37 -2.68
C VAL A 39 -28.65 53.16 -2.14
N GLU A 40 -29.35 52.05 -1.88
CA GLU A 40 -28.79 50.83 -1.30
C GLU A 40 -29.15 49.61 -2.15
N SER A 41 -28.51 48.45 -1.89
CA SER A 41 -28.73 47.18 -2.60
C SER A 41 -28.46 47.20 -4.12
N LEU A 42 -27.54 48.05 -4.59
CA LEU A 42 -27.08 48.07 -5.98
C LEU A 42 -26.05 46.97 -6.25
N LYS A 43 -26.11 46.32 -7.43
CA LYS A 43 -25.12 45.32 -7.86
C LYS A 43 -23.76 45.98 -8.19
N PRO A 44 -22.62 45.34 -7.92
CA PRO A 44 -21.30 45.79 -8.37
C PRO A 44 -21.18 45.84 -9.90
N TYR A 45 -20.30 46.72 -10.40
CA TYR A 45 -19.96 46.89 -11.82
C TYR A 45 -21.16 46.95 -12.79
N LYS A 46 -22.26 47.59 -12.39
CA LYS A 46 -23.47 47.79 -13.21
C LYS A 46 -23.79 49.27 -13.36
N TYR A 47 -24.35 49.62 -14.51
CA TYR A 47 -24.78 50.97 -14.83
C TYR A 47 -26.19 51.21 -14.29
N TYR A 48 -26.42 52.37 -13.68
CA TYR A 48 -27.69 52.79 -13.12
C TYR A 48 -28.05 54.20 -13.60
N GLU A 49 -29.28 54.34 -14.08
CA GLU A 49 -29.93 55.62 -14.31
C GLU A 49 -30.87 55.92 -13.14
N VAL A 50 -30.83 57.17 -12.66
CA VAL A 50 -31.64 57.66 -11.55
C VAL A 50 -32.37 58.91 -12.00
N SER A 51 -33.70 58.91 -11.86
CA SER A 51 -34.53 60.09 -12.17
C SER A 51 -35.10 60.72 -10.91
N LEU A 52 -34.94 62.04 -10.79
CA LEU A 52 -35.51 62.89 -9.74
C LEU A 52 -36.44 63.92 -10.39
N LEU A 53 -37.73 63.91 -10.04
CA LEU A 53 -38.70 64.89 -10.54
C LEU A 53 -39.43 65.60 -9.40
N ALA A 54 -39.76 66.88 -9.60
CA ALA A 54 -40.67 67.61 -8.73
C ALA A 54 -42.12 67.31 -9.11
N TYR A 55 -43.06 67.38 -8.17
CA TYR A 55 -44.48 67.17 -8.46
C TYR A 55 -45.41 67.99 -7.57
N VAL A 56 -46.60 68.28 -8.10
CA VAL A 56 -47.68 69.00 -7.40
C VAL A 56 -48.95 68.16 -7.42
N ASN A 57 -49.46 67.84 -6.23
CA ASN A 57 -50.75 67.17 -6.06
C ASN A 57 -51.89 68.20 -5.99
N GLY A 58 -52.54 68.45 -7.12
CA GLY A 58 -53.89 69.01 -7.17
C GLY A 58 -54.94 67.89 -7.27
N LYS A 59 -56.10 68.18 -7.86
CA LYS A 59 -57.11 67.14 -8.21
C LYS A 59 -56.57 66.08 -9.19
N ILE A 60 -55.49 66.39 -9.90
CA ILE A 60 -54.68 65.48 -10.70
C ILE A 60 -53.22 65.78 -10.36
N GLN A 61 -52.38 64.76 -10.18
CA GLN A 61 -50.94 64.95 -9.97
C GLN A 61 -50.28 65.48 -11.25
N ARG A 62 -49.51 66.56 -11.13
CA ARG A 62 -48.70 67.12 -12.22
C ARG A 62 -47.22 66.95 -11.87
N ASN A 63 -46.52 66.16 -12.67
CA ASN A 63 -45.07 65.98 -12.59
C ASN A 63 -44.37 67.07 -13.42
N GLY A 64 -43.30 67.64 -12.88
CA GLY A 64 -42.35 68.45 -13.64
C GLY A 64 -41.33 67.59 -14.38
N THR A 65 -40.39 68.26 -15.05
CA THR A 65 -39.25 67.61 -15.72
C THR A 65 -38.45 66.74 -14.74
N ALA A 66 -37.95 65.60 -15.23
CA ALA A 66 -37.10 64.71 -14.46
C ALA A 66 -35.63 65.01 -14.72
N GLU A 67 -34.92 65.43 -13.68
CA GLU A 67 -33.46 65.49 -13.67
C GLU A 67 -32.88 64.09 -13.59
N LYS A 68 -31.87 63.81 -14.43
CA LYS A 68 -31.33 62.46 -14.62
C LYS A 68 -29.86 62.39 -14.22
N CYS A 69 -29.56 61.49 -13.29
CA CYS A 69 -28.20 61.19 -12.86
C CYS A 69 -27.85 59.74 -13.25
N ASN A 70 -26.82 59.59 -14.08
CA ASN A 70 -26.30 58.29 -14.49
C ASN A 70 -24.98 58.01 -13.78
N PHE A 71 -24.82 56.81 -13.24
CA PHE A 71 -23.55 56.36 -12.67
C PHE A 71 -23.32 54.86 -12.84
N HIS A 72 -22.07 54.46 -12.68
CA HIS A 72 -21.66 53.06 -12.69
C HIS A 72 -21.14 52.67 -11.31
N THR A 73 -21.60 51.55 -10.76
CA THR A 73 -21.10 51.05 -9.48
C THR A 73 -19.66 50.55 -9.62
N LYS A 74 -18.91 50.55 -8.50
CA LYS A 74 -17.52 50.07 -8.49
C LYS A 74 -17.47 48.57 -8.76
N ALA A 75 -16.34 48.11 -9.30
CA ALA A 75 -16.02 46.69 -9.35
C ALA A 75 -15.83 46.12 -7.94
N ASP A 76 -16.14 44.84 -7.78
CA ASP A 76 -15.99 44.06 -6.54
C ASP A 76 -15.50 42.63 -6.89
N ARG A 77 -15.48 41.73 -5.91
CA ARG A 77 -15.05 40.34 -6.08
C ARG A 77 -16.02 39.57 -7.00
N PRO A 78 -15.52 38.76 -7.96
CA PRO A 78 -16.37 37.85 -8.72
C PRO A 78 -16.99 36.77 -7.83
N ASP A 79 -18.04 36.12 -8.32
CA ASP A 79 -18.60 34.93 -7.68
C ASP A 79 -17.63 33.73 -7.69
N LYS A 80 -18.02 32.64 -7.02
CA LYS A 80 -17.33 31.34 -7.12
C LYS A 80 -17.29 30.86 -8.58
N VAL A 81 -16.20 30.21 -8.94
CA VAL A 81 -16.06 29.53 -10.24
C VAL A 81 -17.02 28.34 -10.35
N THR A 82 -17.39 27.97 -11.58
CA THR A 82 -18.37 26.91 -11.85
C THR A 82 -17.71 25.65 -12.39
N GLY A 83 -18.38 24.49 -12.30
CA GLY A 83 -17.99 23.27 -13.02
C GLY A 83 -16.51 22.86 -12.90
N MET A 84 -15.90 23.00 -11.73
CA MET A 84 -14.50 22.64 -11.51
C MET A 84 -14.30 21.13 -11.70
N LYS A 85 -13.27 20.75 -12.46
CA LYS A 85 -12.88 19.38 -12.73
C LYS A 85 -11.37 19.19 -12.56
N THR A 86 -10.99 17.99 -12.17
CA THR A 86 -9.59 17.53 -12.09
C THR A 86 -9.44 16.24 -12.89
N SER A 87 -8.43 16.15 -13.74
CA SER A 87 -7.99 14.90 -14.36
C SER A 87 -6.50 14.69 -14.11
N ARG A 88 -6.04 13.43 -14.10
CA ARG A 88 -4.65 13.03 -13.84
C ARG A 88 -3.99 12.59 -15.16
N PRO A 89 -3.16 13.41 -15.83
CA PRO A 89 -2.52 13.03 -17.10
C PRO A 89 -1.33 12.08 -16.92
N THR A 90 -0.66 12.14 -15.77
CA THR A 90 0.41 11.21 -15.34
C THR A 90 0.34 11.07 -13.82
N ASP A 91 0.99 10.06 -13.23
CA ASP A 91 0.98 9.85 -11.77
C ASP A 91 1.30 11.13 -10.97
N ASN A 92 2.24 11.97 -11.46
CA ASN A 92 2.71 13.18 -10.78
C ASN A 92 2.16 14.50 -11.36
N SER A 93 1.10 14.45 -12.18
CA SER A 93 0.46 15.67 -12.68
C SER A 93 -1.07 15.64 -12.62
N ILE A 94 -1.66 16.81 -12.40
CA ILE A 94 -3.11 17.01 -12.39
C ILE A 94 -3.44 18.24 -13.25
N ASN A 95 -4.36 18.06 -14.20
CA ASN A 95 -5.02 19.12 -14.93
C ASN A 95 -6.22 19.62 -14.11
N VAL A 96 -6.22 20.89 -13.72
CA VAL A 96 -7.34 21.55 -13.05
C VAL A 96 -8.01 22.50 -14.02
N THR A 97 -9.31 22.30 -14.28
CA THR A 97 -10.12 23.18 -15.14
C THR A 97 -11.38 23.65 -14.42
N CYS A 98 -11.93 24.79 -14.84
CA CYS A 98 -13.24 25.26 -14.36
C CYS A 98 -13.92 26.21 -15.36
N GLY A 99 -15.23 26.35 -15.21
CA GLY A 99 -16.05 27.35 -15.88
C GLY A 99 -15.99 28.73 -15.20
N PRO A 100 -16.43 29.79 -15.90
CA PRO A 100 -16.43 31.15 -15.37
C PRO A 100 -17.40 31.32 -14.18
N PRO A 101 -17.20 32.35 -13.33
CA PRO A 101 -18.15 32.72 -12.29
C PRO A 101 -19.44 33.31 -12.88
N TYR A 102 -20.56 33.20 -12.15
CA TYR A 102 -21.88 33.62 -12.62
C TYR A 102 -21.98 35.13 -12.88
N GLU A 103 -21.63 35.98 -11.92
CA GLU A 103 -21.38 37.41 -12.15
C GLU A 103 -19.88 37.70 -11.93
N THR A 104 -19.24 38.39 -12.88
CA THR A 104 -17.80 38.72 -12.81
C THR A 104 -17.50 39.92 -11.93
N ASN A 105 -18.48 40.80 -11.69
CA ASN A 105 -18.38 42.01 -10.87
C ASN A 105 -17.20 42.95 -11.24
N GLY A 106 -16.67 42.87 -12.47
CA GLY A 106 -15.55 43.69 -12.93
C GLY A 106 -15.14 43.48 -14.40
N PRO A 107 -14.16 44.27 -14.90
CA PRO A 107 -13.84 44.36 -16.33
C PRO A 107 -13.03 43.19 -16.91
N LYS A 108 -12.21 42.51 -16.09
CA LYS A 108 -11.35 41.38 -16.49
C LYS A 108 -11.18 40.44 -15.30
N THR A 109 -11.55 39.18 -15.49
CA THR A 109 -11.38 38.10 -14.51
C THR A 109 -10.06 37.37 -14.75
N PHE A 110 -9.33 37.09 -13.68
CA PHE A 110 -8.17 36.20 -13.64
C PHE A 110 -8.43 35.06 -12.65
N TYR A 111 -7.79 33.92 -12.89
CA TYR A 111 -7.94 32.71 -12.09
C TYR A 111 -6.62 32.40 -11.39
N ILE A 112 -6.70 32.24 -10.08
CA ILE A 112 -5.58 31.86 -9.21
C ILE A 112 -5.86 30.45 -8.70
N LEU A 113 -5.01 29.49 -9.06
CA LEU A 113 -4.99 28.18 -8.41
C LEU A 113 -3.98 28.22 -7.26
N VAL A 114 -4.41 27.77 -6.08
CA VAL A 114 -3.55 27.46 -4.94
C VAL A 114 -3.59 25.95 -4.73
N VAL A 115 -2.42 25.32 -4.70
CA VAL A 115 -2.25 23.88 -4.41
C VAL A 115 -1.76 23.73 -2.98
N ARG A 116 -2.34 22.79 -2.24
CA ARG A 116 -1.99 22.47 -0.85
C ARG A 116 -1.92 20.95 -0.63
N SER A 117 -1.22 20.53 0.40
CA SER A 117 -1.26 19.16 0.94
C SER A 117 -1.18 19.21 2.45
N GLY A 118 -1.98 18.43 3.18
CA GLY A 118 -2.04 18.47 4.66
C GLY A 118 -2.27 19.89 5.21
N GLY A 119 -3.11 20.70 4.56
CA GLY A 119 -3.32 22.12 4.86
C GLY A 119 -2.16 23.07 4.51
N SER A 120 -0.94 22.56 4.32
CA SER A 120 0.25 23.32 3.92
C SER A 120 0.19 23.81 2.48
N PHE A 121 0.65 25.04 2.23
CA PHE A 121 0.85 25.58 0.88
C PHE A 121 1.94 24.82 0.13
N VAL A 122 1.70 24.53 -1.15
CA VAL A 122 2.65 23.84 -2.05
C VAL A 122 3.05 24.75 -3.21
N THR A 123 2.09 25.25 -4.00
CA THR A 123 2.37 26.11 -5.16
C THR A 123 1.17 26.99 -5.53
N LYS A 124 1.39 28.00 -6.37
CA LYS A 124 0.38 28.98 -6.82
C LYS A 124 0.57 29.33 -8.29
N TYR A 125 -0.50 29.21 -9.06
CA TYR A 125 -0.55 29.63 -10.47
C TYR A 125 -1.52 30.79 -10.65
N ASN A 126 -1.29 31.63 -11.67
CA ASN A 126 -2.17 32.74 -12.05
C ASN A 126 -2.32 32.76 -13.58
N LYS A 127 -3.55 32.74 -14.09
CA LYS A 127 -3.87 32.71 -15.53
C LYS A 127 -5.11 33.52 -15.86
N THR A 128 -5.25 33.91 -17.14
CA THR A 128 -6.46 34.53 -17.70
C THR A 128 -7.59 33.54 -17.92
N ASN A 129 -7.28 32.25 -18.13
CA ASN A 129 -8.23 31.15 -18.24
C ASN A 129 -8.11 30.17 -17.06
N CYS A 130 -9.19 29.46 -16.74
CA CYS A 130 -9.18 28.42 -15.72
C CYS A 130 -8.74 27.07 -16.31
N GLN A 131 -7.45 26.97 -16.66
CA GLN A 131 -6.83 25.74 -17.14
C GLN A 131 -5.38 25.66 -16.66
N PHE A 132 -5.16 24.89 -15.59
CA PHE A 132 -3.87 24.72 -14.95
C PHE A 132 -3.38 23.30 -15.16
N TYR A 133 -2.20 23.17 -15.76
CA TYR A 133 -1.41 21.94 -15.66
C TYR A 133 -0.54 22.10 -14.42
N VAL A 134 -0.67 21.18 -13.47
CA VAL A 134 0.16 21.11 -12.26
C VAL A 134 0.98 19.85 -12.38
N ASP A 135 2.30 19.97 -12.34
CA ASP A 135 3.26 18.88 -12.41
C ASP A 135 4.06 18.77 -11.10
N ASN A 136 4.99 17.81 -11.06
CA ASN A 136 5.91 17.59 -9.95
C ASN A 136 5.19 17.37 -8.60
N LEU A 137 3.99 16.79 -8.63
CA LEU A 137 3.26 16.37 -7.44
C LEU A 137 3.91 15.11 -6.85
N TYR A 138 4.01 15.05 -5.52
CA TYR A 138 4.55 13.92 -4.78
C TYR A 138 3.64 12.70 -4.89
N TYR A 139 4.23 11.50 -5.00
CA TYR A 139 3.48 10.24 -4.96
C TYR A 139 2.73 10.06 -3.63
N SER A 140 1.62 9.31 -3.63
CA SER A 140 0.85 8.91 -2.42
C SER A 140 0.60 10.09 -1.46
N THR A 141 0.12 11.20 -2.01
CA THR A 141 -0.02 12.48 -1.31
C THR A 141 -1.35 13.11 -1.68
N ASP A 142 -2.16 13.44 -0.67
CA ASP A 142 -3.44 14.10 -0.88
C ASP A 142 -3.25 15.60 -1.12
N TYR A 143 -3.93 16.11 -2.14
CA TYR A 143 -3.79 17.50 -2.60
C TYR A 143 -5.13 18.23 -2.63
N GLU A 144 -5.23 19.34 -1.90
CA GLU A 144 -6.36 20.28 -1.96
C GLU A 144 -6.07 21.33 -3.05
N PHE A 145 -6.90 21.36 -4.09
CA PHE A 145 -6.81 22.31 -5.19
C PHE A 145 -7.86 23.42 -5.02
N LEU A 146 -7.41 24.64 -4.74
CA LEU A 146 -8.27 25.81 -4.48
C LEU A 146 -8.17 26.84 -5.61
N VAL A 147 -9.15 26.85 -6.51
CA VAL A 147 -9.28 27.90 -7.54
C VAL A 147 -10.04 29.11 -6.98
N ARG A 148 -9.54 30.32 -7.27
CA ARG A 148 -10.18 31.60 -6.94
C ARG A 148 -10.20 32.51 -8.16
N SER A 149 -11.36 33.11 -8.42
CA SER A 149 -11.58 34.21 -9.37
C SER A 149 -11.15 35.54 -8.74
N CYS A 150 -10.63 36.47 -9.53
CA CYS A 150 -10.29 37.83 -9.09
C CYS A 150 -10.47 38.85 -10.23
N CYS A 151 -10.92 40.06 -9.92
CA CYS A 151 -11.12 41.14 -10.89
C CYS A 151 -10.11 42.29 -10.73
N PHE A 152 -9.79 42.95 -11.84
CA PHE A 152 -8.73 43.97 -11.92
C PHE A 152 -9.18 45.33 -11.34
N ILE A 153 -8.51 45.81 -10.29
CA ILE A 153 -8.80 47.11 -9.64
C ILE A 153 -7.66 48.09 -9.92
N LEU A 154 -7.89 49.10 -10.76
CA LEU A 154 -6.84 49.93 -11.37
C LEU A 154 -5.91 50.70 -10.41
N LYS A 155 -6.28 50.92 -9.14
CA LYS A 155 -5.58 51.86 -8.24
C LYS A 155 -4.39 51.30 -7.46
N THR A 156 -4.10 50.01 -7.53
CA THR A 156 -2.93 49.41 -6.82
C THR A 156 -1.69 49.25 -7.69
N PHE A 157 -1.80 49.36 -9.02
CA PHE A 157 -0.78 48.86 -9.94
C PHE A 157 0.53 49.69 -9.96
N ILE A 158 0.47 51.01 -9.81
CA ILE A 158 1.67 51.88 -9.87
C ILE A 158 2.64 51.58 -8.71
N LEU A 159 2.11 51.38 -7.50
CA LEU A 159 2.93 51.01 -6.34
C LEU A 159 3.50 49.59 -6.49
N PHE A 160 2.69 48.67 -7.02
CA PHE A 160 3.11 47.27 -7.22
C PHE A 160 4.17 47.12 -8.32
N TYR A 161 4.14 47.94 -9.37
CA TYR A 161 5.13 47.90 -10.45
C TYR A 161 6.51 48.42 -10.02
N PHE A 162 6.54 49.47 -9.18
CA PHE A 162 7.79 49.94 -8.55
C PHE A 162 8.41 48.88 -7.63
N ILE A 163 7.58 48.20 -6.83
CA ILE A 163 8.04 47.10 -5.96
C ILE A 163 8.54 45.92 -6.81
N LEU A 164 7.82 45.53 -7.88
CA LEU A 164 8.25 44.46 -8.78
C LEU A 164 9.60 44.76 -9.45
N PHE A 165 9.83 45.98 -9.96
CA PHE A 165 11.09 46.32 -10.62
C PHE A 165 12.28 46.31 -9.65
N TYR A 166 12.05 46.73 -8.40
CA TYR A 166 13.06 46.67 -7.33
C TYR A 166 13.36 45.23 -6.86
N PHE A 167 12.35 44.35 -6.84
CA PHE A 167 12.53 42.93 -6.53
C PHE A 167 13.20 42.15 -7.66
N HIS A 168 12.87 42.42 -8.93
CA HIS A 168 13.36 41.61 -10.06
C HIS A 168 14.87 41.75 -10.27
N SER A 169 15.48 42.86 -9.84
CA SER A 169 16.93 43.09 -9.91
C SER A 169 17.73 42.47 -8.74
N ASN A 170 17.06 41.91 -7.73
CA ASN A 170 17.71 41.27 -6.55
C ASN A 170 17.35 39.78 -6.39
N LEU A 171 16.57 39.21 -7.32
CA LEU A 171 15.93 37.91 -7.14
C LEU A 171 16.81 36.67 -7.43
N ASP A 172 18.02 36.87 -7.99
CA ASP A 172 18.95 35.78 -8.31
C ASP A 172 19.97 35.45 -7.19
N GLU A 173 20.07 36.27 -6.11
CA GLU A 173 21.09 36.04 -5.06
C GLU A 173 20.57 35.99 -3.61
N GLN A 174 19.40 36.53 -3.28
CA GLN A 174 18.81 36.41 -1.92
C GLN A 174 17.31 36.07 -1.94
N GLN A 175 17.02 34.78 -2.11
CA GLN A 175 15.73 34.22 -1.70
C GLN A 175 15.79 33.83 -0.22
N GLU A 176 15.42 34.76 0.68
CA GLU A 176 15.00 34.38 2.03
C GLU A 176 13.79 33.46 1.92
N LEU A 177 14.04 32.16 2.06
CA LEU A 177 13.01 31.21 2.43
C LEU A 177 12.41 31.69 3.76
N VAL A 178 11.08 31.68 3.87
CA VAL A 178 10.46 31.62 5.20
C VAL A 178 10.93 30.30 5.79
N GLU A 179 11.86 30.34 6.73
CA GLU A 179 12.37 29.15 7.38
C GLU A 179 11.20 28.37 7.99
N ARG A 180 10.85 27.26 7.35
CA ARG A 180 10.14 26.20 8.04
C ARG A 180 11.11 25.66 9.07
N ASP A 181 10.90 26.08 10.31
CA ASP A 181 11.48 25.40 11.44
C ASP A 181 10.80 24.03 11.54
N ASP A 182 11.34 23.08 10.76
CA ASP A 182 10.87 21.70 10.69
C ASP A 182 10.97 20.99 12.06
N GLU A 183 11.79 21.51 12.98
CA GLU A 183 11.88 21.02 14.36
C GLU A 183 10.69 21.50 15.22
N LYS A 184 10.17 22.71 15.00
CA LYS A 184 8.93 23.21 15.66
C LYS A 184 7.65 22.47 15.25
N GLN A 185 7.68 21.61 14.21
CA GLN A 185 6.55 20.74 13.87
C GLN A 185 6.53 19.45 14.74
N LEU A 186 7.65 19.10 15.36
CA LEU A 186 7.79 17.85 16.12
C LEU A 186 7.00 17.89 17.43
N MET A 187 6.44 16.75 17.80
CA MET A 187 5.83 16.50 19.09
C MET A 187 6.90 16.00 20.08
N ASP A 188 6.74 16.35 21.35
CA ASP A 188 7.46 15.69 22.43
C ASP A 188 6.71 14.39 22.76
N VAL A 189 7.34 13.24 22.48
CA VAL A 189 6.73 11.91 22.62
C VAL A 189 7.66 11.06 23.47
N GLU A 190 7.22 10.77 24.70
CA GLU A 190 8.03 10.01 25.66
C GLU A 190 8.33 8.57 25.15
N PRO A 191 9.57 8.07 25.34
CA PRO A 191 9.91 6.67 25.06
C PRO A 191 9.04 5.70 25.86
N ILE A 192 8.47 4.71 25.17
CA ILE A 192 7.48 3.79 25.72
C ILE A 192 8.21 2.61 26.38
N HIS A 193 8.01 2.41 27.68
CA HIS A 193 8.56 1.26 28.40
C HIS A 193 7.82 -0.06 28.05
N SER A 194 8.55 -1.17 28.13
CA SER A 194 8.12 -2.53 27.76
C SER A 194 6.90 -3.05 28.51
N ASP A 195 6.73 -2.68 29.77
CA ASP A 195 5.59 -3.01 30.62
C ASP A 195 4.29 -2.32 30.17
N ILE A 196 4.37 -1.04 29.79
CA ILE A 196 3.23 -0.24 29.32
C ILE A 196 3.04 -0.27 27.79
N LEU A 197 3.87 -1.00 27.05
CA LEU A 197 3.91 -0.98 25.58
C LEU A 197 2.59 -1.45 24.94
N LEU A 198 2.03 -2.55 25.41
CA LEU A 198 0.74 -3.09 24.93
C LEU A 198 -0.41 -2.10 25.19
N GLU A 199 -0.48 -1.53 26.39
CA GLU A 199 -1.57 -0.63 26.76
C GLU A 199 -1.45 0.74 26.06
N THR A 200 -0.23 1.21 25.85
CA THR A 200 0.06 2.39 25.03
C THR A 200 -0.30 2.17 23.57
N TYR A 201 -0.03 0.98 23.00
CA TYR A 201 -0.49 0.63 21.65
C TYR A 201 -2.02 0.62 21.55
N LYS A 202 -2.73 -0.05 22.47
CA LYS A 202 -4.21 -0.04 22.52
C LYS A 202 -4.78 1.37 22.59
N ARG A 203 -4.18 2.23 23.44
CA ARG A 203 -4.58 3.65 23.57
C ARG A 203 -4.36 4.43 22.28
N LYS A 204 -3.25 4.21 21.58
CA LYS A 204 -2.91 4.92 20.33
C LYS A 204 -3.68 4.43 19.10
N ILE A 205 -4.06 3.14 19.04
CA ILE A 205 -4.84 2.55 17.93
C ILE A 205 -6.35 2.74 18.08
N ALA A 206 -6.83 3.11 19.28
CA ALA A 206 -8.23 3.51 19.50
C ALA A 206 -8.63 4.69 18.58
N ASP A 207 -9.94 4.89 18.41
CA ASP A 207 -10.47 6.01 17.63
C ASP A 207 -9.89 6.10 16.21
N GLU A 208 -9.88 4.98 15.49
CA GLU A 208 -9.34 4.85 14.11
C GLU A 208 -7.85 5.20 14.01
N GLY A 209 -7.08 5.03 15.09
CA GLY A 209 -5.64 5.31 15.10
C GLY A 209 -5.27 6.79 15.22
N ARG A 210 -6.22 7.68 15.53
CA ARG A 210 -6.03 9.16 15.49
C ARG A 210 -4.79 9.70 16.20
N LEU A 211 -4.33 9.03 17.26
CA LEU A 211 -3.08 9.40 17.96
C LEU A 211 -1.82 9.00 17.18
N PHE A 212 -1.81 7.82 16.55
CA PHE A 212 -0.75 7.45 15.60
C PHE A 212 -0.74 8.37 14.37
N LEU A 213 -1.92 8.75 13.84
CA LEU A 213 -2.04 9.70 12.75
C LEU A 213 -1.41 11.06 13.11
N ALA A 214 -1.74 11.60 14.30
CA ALA A 214 -1.22 12.88 14.78
C ALA A 214 0.31 12.86 14.94
N GLU A 215 0.86 11.81 15.57
CA GLU A 215 2.31 11.60 15.67
C GLU A 215 2.93 11.51 14.28
N PHE A 216 2.44 10.64 13.40
CA PHE A 216 2.99 10.43 12.06
C PHE A 216 2.96 11.70 11.18
N GLN A 217 1.90 12.52 11.30
CA GLN A 217 1.77 13.79 10.59
C GLN A 217 2.66 14.91 11.16
N SER A 218 2.98 14.87 12.45
CA SER A 218 3.90 15.85 13.06
C SER A 218 5.34 15.72 12.52
N ILE A 219 5.77 14.51 12.17
CA ILE A 219 7.12 14.26 11.62
C ILE A 219 7.22 14.87 10.20
N PRO A 220 8.17 15.79 9.92
CA PRO A 220 8.42 16.30 8.58
C PRO A 220 8.65 15.19 7.56
N ARG A 221 8.19 15.38 6.32
CA ARG A 221 8.42 14.44 5.21
C ARG A 221 9.84 14.52 4.66
N VAL A 222 10.38 15.73 4.61
CA VAL A 222 11.75 16.09 4.20
C VAL A 222 12.20 17.20 5.14
N PHE A 223 13.37 17.08 5.76
CA PHE A 223 13.99 18.18 6.49
C PHE A 223 14.66 19.14 5.50
N SER A 224 14.16 20.37 5.41
CA SER A 224 14.56 21.38 4.42
C SER A 224 16.02 21.83 4.56
N LYS A 225 16.56 21.77 5.78
CA LYS A 225 17.94 22.16 6.14
C LYS A 225 19.05 21.25 5.57
N PHE A 226 18.73 20.08 5.02
CA PHE A 226 19.72 19.15 4.48
C PHE A 226 19.80 19.24 2.94
N PRO A 227 20.95 19.62 2.38
CA PRO A 227 21.15 19.68 0.92
C PRO A 227 20.95 18.35 0.18
N ILE A 228 20.52 18.46 -1.08
CA ILE A 228 20.27 17.37 -2.06
C ILE A 228 20.84 17.75 -3.45
N LYS A 229 21.95 18.49 -3.46
CA LYS A 229 22.57 19.08 -4.66
C LYS A 229 23.11 18.01 -5.59
N ASP A 230 23.78 16.99 -5.07
CA ASP A 230 24.41 15.95 -5.87
C ASP A 230 23.37 15.08 -6.59
N ALA A 231 22.28 14.75 -5.90
CA ALA A 231 21.16 13.98 -6.43
C ALA A 231 20.39 14.71 -7.56
N ARG A 232 20.51 16.04 -7.65
CA ARG A 232 19.86 16.90 -8.65
C ARG A 232 20.73 17.25 -9.85
N LYS A 233 22.04 16.98 -9.82
CA LYS A 233 22.96 17.22 -10.96
C LYS A 233 22.43 16.53 -12.22
N PRO A 234 22.45 17.16 -13.42
CA PRO A 234 21.80 16.60 -14.62
C PRO A 234 22.22 15.16 -14.98
N HIS A 235 23.51 14.83 -14.85
CA HIS A 235 24.04 13.48 -15.10
C HIS A 235 23.59 12.42 -14.08
N ASN A 236 23.07 12.83 -12.91
CA ASN A 236 22.56 11.94 -11.87
C ASN A 236 21.05 11.73 -11.92
N GLN A 237 20.29 12.58 -12.64
CA GLN A 237 18.82 12.51 -12.64
C GLN A 237 18.30 11.17 -13.16
N ASN A 238 18.92 10.62 -14.21
CA ASN A 238 18.57 9.30 -14.77
C ASN A 238 18.90 8.12 -13.83
N LYS A 239 19.81 8.32 -12.85
CA LYS A 239 20.12 7.28 -11.85
C LYS A 239 19.07 7.18 -10.75
N ASN A 240 18.13 8.14 -10.67
CA ASN A 240 17.01 8.09 -9.73
C ASN A 240 15.81 7.34 -10.33
N ARG A 241 15.14 6.52 -9.52
CA ARG A 241 13.86 5.87 -9.89
C ARG A 241 12.67 6.81 -9.68
N TYR A 242 12.78 7.76 -8.75
CA TYR A 242 11.77 8.77 -8.44
C TYR A 242 12.44 10.14 -8.25
N VAL A 243 11.83 11.21 -8.77
CA VAL A 243 12.40 12.58 -8.78
C VAL A 243 12.34 13.26 -7.40
N ASP A 244 11.43 12.82 -6.56
CA ASP A 244 11.16 13.31 -5.20
C ASP A 244 11.88 12.52 -4.10
N ILE A 245 12.34 11.30 -4.38
CA ILE A 245 13.03 10.43 -3.42
C ILE A 245 14.55 10.48 -3.63
N LEU A 246 15.17 11.53 -3.08
CA LEU A 246 16.60 11.83 -3.25
C LEU A 246 17.38 11.69 -1.93
N PRO A 247 18.63 11.15 -1.94
CA PRO A 247 19.48 11.11 -0.76
C PRO A 247 19.98 12.51 -0.39
N TYR A 248 20.20 12.76 0.92
CA TYR A 248 20.87 13.97 1.38
C TYR A 248 22.38 13.91 1.10
N ASP A 249 22.97 15.06 0.74
CA ASP A 249 24.37 15.15 0.33
C ASP A 249 25.35 14.69 1.43
N TYR A 250 24.99 14.89 2.71
CA TYR A 250 25.89 14.70 3.86
C TYR A 250 26.11 13.23 4.28
N ASN A 251 25.21 12.32 3.88
CA ASN A 251 25.27 10.90 4.23
C ASN A 251 24.83 9.98 3.07
N ARG A 252 24.79 10.49 1.83
CA ARG A 252 24.69 9.65 0.64
C ARG A 252 25.82 8.62 0.62
N VAL A 253 25.59 7.47 -0.01
CA VAL A 253 26.70 6.57 -0.33
C VAL A 253 27.43 7.16 -1.54
N GLU A 254 28.73 7.39 -1.37
CA GLU A 254 29.60 7.81 -2.47
C GLU A 254 30.27 6.56 -3.07
N LEU A 255 30.39 6.54 -4.39
CA LEU A 255 31.15 5.53 -5.12
C LEU A 255 32.48 6.12 -5.60
N SER A 256 33.46 5.25 -5.83
CA SER A 256 34.77 5.65 -6.34
C SER A 256 34.66 6.31 -7.72
N GLU A 257 35.43 7.38 -7.93
CA GLU A 257 35.40 8.14 -9.18
C GLU A 257 35.95 7.32 -10.35
N ILE A 258 35.29 7.41 -11.51
CA ILE A 258 35.72 6.80 -12.76
C ILE A 258 36.08 7.91 -13.74
N ASN A 259 37.36 7.98 -14.10
CA ASN A 259 37.91 8.95 -15.05
C ASN A 259 37.04 9.06 -16.33
N GLY A 260 36.47 10.24 -16.57
CA GLY A 260 35.63 10.54 -17.73
C GLY A 260 34.11 10.43 -17.51
N ASP A 261 33.65 9.89 -16.37
CA ASP A 261 32.23 9.86 -16.00
C ASP A 261 31.95 10.78 -14.80
N ALA A 262 31.38 11.96 -15.09
CA ALA A 262 31.04 12.96 -14.07
C ALA A 262 29.90 12.53 -13.11
N GLY A 263 29.13 11.49 -13.44
CA GLY A 263 28.12 10.89 -12.57
C GLY A 263 28.62 9.64 -11.82
N SER A 264 29.90 9.27 -11.96
CA SER A 264 30.44 8.01 -11.44
C SER A 264 30.41 7.87 -9.92
N THR A 265 30.43 8.99 -9.18
CA THR A 265 30.47 8.98 -7.71
C THR A 265 29.09 8.92 -7.04
N TYR A 266 28.00 8.89 -7.83
CA TYR A 266 26.62 8.96 -7.32
C TYR A 266 25.86 7.64 -7.47
N ILE A 267 25.19 7.25 -6.38
CA ILE A 267 24.10 6.26 -6.33
C ILE A 267 22.99 6.79 -5.42
N ASN A 268 21.73 6.46 -5.71
CA ASN A 268 20.61 6.81 -4.83
C ASN A 268 20.52 5.85 -3.63
N ALA A 269 21.41 6.08 -2.67
CA ALA A 269 21.46 5.37 -1.40
C ALA A 269 21.99 6.29 -0.28
N SER A 270 21.63 6.00 0.97
CA SER A 270 22.02 6.77 2.16
C SER A 270 22.48 5.83 3.27
N TYR A 271 23.54 6.19 4.00
CA TYR A 271 23.89 5.49 5.25
C TYR A 271 22.86 5.83 6.34
N ILE A 272 22.38 4.80 7.02
CA ILE A 272 21.40 4.87 8.11
C ILE A 272 22.01 4.22 9.35
N ASP A 273 21.83 4.83 10.50
CA ASP A 273 22.28 4.25 11.76
C ASP A 273 21.38 3.10 12.23
N GLY A 274 21.91 2.26 13.11
CA GLY A 274 21.13 1.41 14.01
C GLY A 274 20.81 2.11 15.33
N PHE A 275 20.43 1.32 16.34
CA PHE A 275 20.15 1.82 17.67
C PHE A 275 21.39 2.41 18.35
N LYS A 276 22.51 1.67 18.34
CA LYS A 276 23.81 2.09 18.91
C LYS A 276 24.94 2.14 17.87
N GLU A 277 24.79 1.49 16.72
CA GLU A 277 25.81 1.39 15.68
C GLU A 277 25.62 2.46 14.58
N PRO A 278 26.55 3.41 14.40
CA PRO A 278 26.44 4.43 13.35
C PRO A 278 26.67 3.81 11.97
N ARG A 279 25.84 4.18 10.98
CA ARG A 279 25.87 3.65 9.61
C ARG A 279 25.70 2.12 9.48
N LYS A 280 25.03 1.45 10.44
CA LYS A 280 24.71 0.00 10.41
C LYS A 280 24.08 -0.49 9.11
N TYR A 281 23.27 0.37 8.45
CA TYR A 281 22.61 0.03 7.20
C TYR A 281 22.93 1.02 6.08
N ILE A 282 22.70 0.58 4.85
CA ILE A 282 22.49 1.47 3.70
C ILE A 282 21.03 1.32 3.27
N ALA A 283 20.27 2.41 3.26
CA ALA A 283 18.95 2.46 2.64
C ALA A 283 19.12 2.91 1.17
N ALA A 284 18.88 2.00 0.23
CA ALA A 284 19.03 2.22 -1.21
C ALA A 284 17.68 2.15 -1.93
N GLN A 285 17.54 2.84 -3.07
CA GLN A 285 16.46 2.53 -4.01
C GLN A 285 16.67 1.12 -4.61
N GLY A 286 15.60 0.48 -5.05
CA GLY A 286 15.70 -0.73 -5.88
C GLY A 286 16.28 -0.36 -7.24
N PRO A 287 17.41 -0.97 -7.66
CA PRO A 287 18.11 -0.56 -8.87
C PRO A 287 17.18 -0.54 -10.09
N ARG A 288 17.42 0.43 -10.96
CA ARG A 288 16.98 0.42 -12.36
C ARG A 288 18.02 -0.34 -13.20
N ASP A 289 17.64 -0.75 -14.39
CA ASP A 289 18.51 -1.46 -15.34
C ASP A 289 19.77 -0.66 -15.70
N GLU A 290 19.69 0.68 -15.74
CA GLU A 290 20.85 1.55 -15.98
C GLU A 290 21.76 1.75 -14.74
N THR A 291 21.43 1.10 -13.61
CA THR A 291 22.10 1.30 -12.31
C THR A 291 22.49 0.00 -11.60
N VAL A 292 22.24 -1.18 -12.19
CA VAL A 292 22.63 -2.48 -11.59
C VAL A 292 24.15 -2.60 -11.40
N ASP A 293 24.94 -2.03 -12.31
CA ASP A 293 26.41 -1.98 -12.23
C ASP A 293 26.88 -1.11 -11.05
N ASP A 294 26.27 0.06 -10.85
CA ASP A 294 26.58 0.95 -9.73
C ASP A 294 26.11 0.35 -8.40
N PHE A 295 25.00 -0.40 -8.39
CA PHE A 295 24.54 -1.13 -7.21
C PHE A 295 25.53 -2.22 -6.80
N TRP A 296 25.99 -3.08 -7.71
CA TRP A 296 27.00 -4.10 -7.36
C TRP A 296 28.35 -3.50 -7.00
N ARG A 297 28.72 -2.39 -7.62
CA ARG A 297 29.89 -1.61 -7.25
C ARG A 297 29.77 -1.07 -5.82
N MET A 298 28.58 -0.59 -5.41
CA MET A 298 28.30 -0.23 -4.02
C MET A 298 28.50 -1.42 -3.06
N ILE A 299 27.95 -2.61 -3.37
CA ILE A 299 28.14 -3.80 -2.52
C ILE A 299 29.63 -4.13 -2.34
N TRP A 300 30.42 -4.06 -3.42
CA TRP A 300 31.85 -4.33 -3.39
C TRP A 300 32.66 -3.28 -2.63
N GLU A 301 32.46 -1.99 -2.93
CA GLU A 301 33.20 -0.89 -2.29
C GLU A 301 32.89 -0.81 -0.79
N GLN A 302 31.62 -0.98 -0.40
CA GLN A 302 31.17 -0.93 1.00
C GLN A 302 31.36 -2.25 1.77
N LYS A 303 31.86 -3.31 1.10
CA LYS A 303 32.10 -4.65 1.69
C LYS A 303 30.87 -5.32 2.31
N ALA A 304 29.67 -4.97 1.85
CA ALA A 304 28.42 -5.52 2.37
C ALA A 304 28.29 -7.01 2.01
N THR A 305 28.01 -7.87 3.00
CA THR A 305 27.77 -9.31 2.80
C THR A 305 26.29 -9.70 2.96
N VAL A 306 25.41 -8.73 3.24
CA VAL A 306 23.97 -8.97 3.44
C VAL A 306 23.15 -7.93 2.67
N ILE A 307 22.22 -8.39 1.85
CA ILE A 307 21.27 -7.57 1.10
C ILE A 307 19.84 -8.00 1.45
N VAL A 308 19.02 -7.04 1.88
CA VAL A 308 17.63 -7.25 2.34
C VAL A 308 16.68 -6.53 1.38
N MET A 309 16.07 -7.29 0.46
CA MET A 309 15.13 -6.80 -0.53
C MET A 309 13.70 -6.97 -0.03
N VAL A 310 13.06 -5.89 0.43
CA VAL A 310 11.65 -5.92 0.90
C VAL A 310 10.68 -5.48 -0.21
N THR A 311 10.79 -6.10 -1.39
CA THR A 311 9.95 -5.86 -2.57
C THR A 311 10.01 -7.04 -3.54
N ARG A 312 8.98 -7.22 -4.37
CA ARG A 312 9.10 -7.98 -5.62
C ARG A 312 9.71 -7.07 -6.71
N CYS A 313 10.19 -7.64 -7.80
CA CYS A 313 10.66 -6.87 -8.98
C CYS A 313 9.49 -6.15 -9.66
N GLU A 314 8.32 -6.78 -9.66
CA GLU A 314 7.08 -6.29 -10.27
C GLU A 314 5.90 -6.55 -9.32
N GLU A 315 5.04 -5.53 -9.16
CA GLU A 315 3.78 -5.62 -8.42
C GLU A 315 2.77 -4.70 -9.12
N GLY A 316 1.52 -5.14 -9.31
CA GLY A 316 0.50 -4.36 -10.01
C GLY A 316 0.85 -4.01 -11.46
N ASN A 317 1.51 -4.93 -12.18
CA ASN A 317 2.06 -4.74 -13.55
C ASN A 317 3.00 -3.51 -13.68
N ARG A 318 3.64 -3.10 -12.58
CA ARG A 318 4.58 -1.96 -12.51
C ARG A 318 5.95 -2.43 -12.01
N ASN A 319 7.01 -2.12 -12.76
CA ASN A 319 8.39 -2.40 -12.34
C ASN A 319 8.75 -1.61 -11.07
N LYS A 320 9.00 -2.32 -9.97
CA LYS A 320 9.47 -1.79 -8.68
C LYS A 320 11.00 -1.89 -8.56
N CYS A 321 11.61 -2.91 -9.14
CA CYS A 321 13.06 -3.16 -9.09
C CYS A 321 13.49 -3.95 -10.34
N ALA A 322 14.68 -3.68 -10.87
CA ALA A 322 15.33 -4.54 -11.86
C ALA A 322 15.85 -5.85 -11.22
N GLU A 323 15.93 -6.93 -11.99
CA GLU A 323 16.50 -8.20 -11.51
C GLU A 323 18.04 -8.15 -11.59
N TYR A 324 18.66 -7.80 -10.47
CA TYR A 324 20.10 -7.57 -10.37
C TYR A 324 20.92 -8.83 -9.98
N TRP A 325 20.37 -10.04 -10.08
CA TRP A 325 21.09 -11.29 -9.80
C TRP A 325 21.00 -12.25 -11.01
N PRO A 326 21.96 -13.20 -11.18
CA PRO A 326 21.80 -14.31 -12.11
C PRO A 326 20.72 -15.29 -11.63
N SER A 327 19.97 -15.89 -12.56
CA SER A 327 19.14 -17.05 -12.25
C SER A 327 20.01 -18.29 -11.95
N MET A 328 19.44 -19.32 -11.33
CA MET A 328 20.12 -20.61 -11.16
C MET A 328 20.47 -21.29 -12.50
N GLU A 329 19.82 -20.90 -13.60
CA GLU A 329 20.07 -21.44 -14.95
C GLU A 329 21.21 -20.69 -15.65
N GLU A 330 21.36 -19.38 -15.42
CA GLU A 330 22.56 -18.63 -15.82
C GLU A 330 23.78 -19.01 -14.99
N GLY A 331 23.58 -19.21 -13.68
CA GLY A 331 24.63 -19.51 -12.69
C GLY A 331 25.59 -18.34 -12.40
N THR A 332 25.93 -17.50 -13.38
CA THR A 332 26.82 -16.34 -13.22
C THR A 332 26.52 -15.23 -14.22
N ARG A 333 26.34 -14.00 -13.73
CA ARG A 333 26.17 -12.77 -14.54
C ARG A 333 27.24 -11.76 -14.15
N ALA A 334 27.70 -10.96 -15.12
CA ALA A 334 28.72 -9.93 -14.88
C ALA A 334 28.14 -8.53 -15.05
N PHE A 335 28.22 -7.75 -13.96
CA PHE A 335 27.78 -6.36 -13.85
C PHE A 335 29.02 -5.46 -13.91
N LYS A 336 29.33 -4.98 -15.12
CA LYS A 336 30.58 -4.26 -15.47
C LYS A 336 31.84 -4.99 -15.00
N ASP A 337 32.45 -4.57 -13.90
CA ASP A 337 33.66 -5.14 -13.32
C ASP A 337 33.40 -6.16 -12.20
N ILE A 338 32.16 -6.28 -11.70
CA ILE A 338 31.76 -7.28 -10.70
C ILE A 338 31.20 -8.51 -11.42
N VAL A 339 31.70 -9.69 -11.08
CA VAL A 339 31.09 -10.98 -11.43
C VAL A 339 30.29 -11.47 -10.23
N VAL A 340 29.05 -11.87 -10.46
CA VAL A 340 28.13 -12.40 -9.44
C VAL A 340 27.76 -13.83 -9.85
N THR A 341 28.11 -14.79 -9.01
CA THR A 341 27.75 -16.21 -9.15
C THR A 341 26.69 -16.56 -8.11
N ILE A 342 25.65 -17.33 -8.48
CA ILE A 342 24.68 -17.89 -7.54
C ILE A 342 25.03 -19.34 -7.20
N ASN A 343 25.09 -19.65 -5.90
CA ASN A 343 25.51 -20.93 -5.35
C ASN A 343 24.34 -21.73 -4.73
N ASP A 344 23.35 -21.04 -4.15
CA ASP A 344 22.14 -21.63 -3.57
C ASP A 344 20.95 -20.68 -3.77
N HIS A 345 19.75 -21.26 -3.89
CA HIS A 345 18.49 -20.56 -4.08
C HIS A 345 17.37 -21.26 -3.29
N LYS A 346 17.21 -20.85 -2.03
CA LYS A 346 16.27 -21.41 -1.08
C LYS A 346 14.99 -20.58 -1.00
N ARG A 347 13.96 -21.01 -1.73
CA ARG A 347 12.59 -20.47 -1.61
C ARG A 347 11.94 -20.94 -0.30
N CYS A 348 11.39 -20.02 0.47
CA CYS A 348 10.49 -20.25 1.60
C CYS A 348 9.14 -19.56 1.32
N PRO A 349 8.12 -19.69 2.19
CA PRO A 349 6.80 -19.13 1.89
C PRO A 349 6.77 -17.60 1.79
N ASP A 350 7.42 -16.91 2.75
CA ASP A 350 7.37 -15.46 2.90
C ASP A 350 8.61 -14.73 2.37
N TYR A 351 9.66 -15.49 2.02
CA TYR A 351 10.94 -14.96 1.55
C TYR A 351 11.73 -15.99 0.71
N ILE A 352 12.69 -15.51 -0.07
CA ILE A 352 13.68 -16.30 -0.82
C ILE A 352 15.06 -15.92 -0.29
N ILE A 353 15.91 -16.90 0.01
CA ILE A 353 17.33 -16.69 0.36
C ILE A 353 18.18 -17.17 -0.81
N GLN A 354 19.08 -16.32 -1.28
CA GLN A 354 20.08 -16.64 -2.30
C GLN A 354 21.48 -16.51 -1.69
N LYS A 355 22.34 -17.49 -1.96
CA LYS A 355 23.77 -17.40 -1.65
C LYS A 355 24.51 -17.00 -2.92
N LEU A 356 25.10 -15.82 -2.90
CA LEU A 356 25.85 -15.25 -4.00
C LEU A 356 27.34 -15.23 -3.64
N ASN A 357 28.22 -15.37 -4.62
CA ASN A 357 29.64 -15.10 -4.50
C ASN A 357 30.02 -14.02 -5.50
N ILE A 358 30.61 -12.92 -5.01
CA ILE A 358 31.00 -11.78 -5.85
C ILE A 358 32.51 -11.63 -5.95
N ALA A 359 33.00 -11.31 -7.14
CA ALA A 359 34.43 -11.08 -7.40
C ALA A 359 34.64 -9.93 -8.40
N HIS A 360 35.58 -9.03 -8.13
CA HIS A 360 35.93 -7.93 -9.01
C HIS A 360 37.00 -8.36 -10.02
N LYS A 361 36.71 -8.29 -11.33
CA LYS A 361 37.49 -8.85 -12.45
C LYS A 361 38.97 -8.45 -12.47
N LYS A 362 39.32 -7.28 -11.90
CA LYS A 362 40.66 -6.69 -11.92
C LYS A 362 41.44 -6.95 -10.61
N GLU A 363 40.78 -7.43 -9.57
CA GLU A 363 41.42 -7.75 -8.28
C GLU A 363 41.75 -9.24 -8.19
N LYS A 364 42.95 -9.57 -7.69
CA LYS A 364 43.33 -10.95 -7.35
C LYS A 364 42.78 -11.41 -5.99
N ALA A 365 41.83 -10.67 -5.42
CA ALA A 365 41.20 -11.00 -4.15
C ALA A 365 40.33 -12.27 -4.29
N THR A 366 40.24 -13.05 -3.22
CA THR A 366 39.23 -14.10 -3.12
C THR A 366 37.82 -13.50 -3.22
N GLY A 367 36.90 -14.23 -3.85
CA GLY A 367 35.49 -13.85 -3.89
C GLY A 367 34.89 -13.68 -2.49
N ARG A 368 33.83 -12.87 -2.39
CA ARG A 368 33.12 -12.58 -1.14
C ARG A 368 31.74 -13.20 -1.20
N GLU A 369 31.37 -13.96 -0.17
CA GLU A 369 30.00 -14.45 -0.01
C GLU A 369 29.06 -13.28 0.34
N VAL A 370 27.94 -13.21 -0.36
CA VAL A 370 26.84 -12.28 -0.10
C VAL A 370 25.56 -13.07 0.07
N THR A 371 24.86 -12.86 1.18
CA THR A 371 23.53 -13.43 1.41
C THR A 371 22.48 -12.40 0.99
N HIS A 372 21.78 -12.67 -0.10
CA HIS A 372 20.62 -11.90 -0.51
C HIS A 372 19.35 -12.56 0.07
N ILE A 373 18.48 -11.78 0.70
CA ILE A 373 17.15 -12.22 1.15
C ILE A 373 16.08 -11.30 0.59
N GLN A 374 15.18 -11.88 -0.20
CA GLN A 374 14.02 -11.19 -0.77
C GLN A 374 12.77 -11.55 0.04
N PHE A 375 12.11 -10.58 0.68
CA PHE A 375 10.83 -10.77 1.34
C PHE A 375 9.68 -10.59 0.35
N THR A 376 8.87 -11.63 0.16
CA THR A 376 7.86 -11.74 -0.91
C THR A 376 6.43 -11.57 -0.42
N SER A 377 6.19 -11.55 0.90
CA SER A 377 4.88 -11.41 1.54
C SER A 377 4.48 -9.97 1.92
N TRP A 378 5.10 -8.95 1.35
CA TRP A 378 4.59 -7.58 1.42
C TRP A 378 3.65 -7.30 0.24
N PRO A 379 2.39 -6.86 0.46
CA PRO A 379 1.49 -6.44 -0.62
C PRO A 379 1.91 -5.10 -1.24
N ASP A 380 1.49 -4.82 -2.48
CA ASP A 380 1.74 -3.53 -3.15
C ASP A 380 1.12 -2.37 -2.33
N HIS A 381 -0.17 -2.50 -2.04
CA HIS A 381 -0.91 -1.59 -1.16
C HIS A 381 -0.90 -2.09 0.29
N GLY A 382 -0.56 -1.21 1.23
CA GLY A 382 -0.65 -1.47 2.67
C GLY A 382 0.58 -2.16 3.28
N VAL A 383 0.31 -3.11 4.17
CA VAL A 383 1.28 -3.80 5.03
C VAL A 383 0.96 -5.30 5.11
N PRO A 384 1.90 -6.18 5.50
CA PRO A 384 1.59 -7.57 5.82
C PRO A 384 0.53 -7.64 6.92
N GLU A 385 -0.43 -8.57 6.81
CA GLU A 385 -1.50 -8.77 7.81
C GLU A 385 -0.99 -9.27 9.16
N ASP A 386 0.23 -9.81 9.17
CA ASP A 386 0.86 -10.56 10.24
C ASP A 386 2.26 -9.97 10.51
N PRO A 387 2.46 -9.21 11.61
CA PRO A 387 3.75 -8.58 11.93
C PRO A 387 4.86 -9.61 12.20
N HIS A 388 4.49 -10.83 12.61
CA HIS A 388 5.39 -11.97 12.78
C HIS A 388 6.31 -12.20 11.58
N LEU A 389 5.81 -11.96 10.37
CA LEU A 389 6.57 -12.17 9.14
C LEU A 389 7.81 -11.27 9.06
N LEU A 390 7.76 -10.07 9.66
CA LEU A 390 8.90 -9.16 9.75
C LEU A 390 9.83 -9.47 10.94
N LEU A 391 9.29 -9.97 12.07
CA LEU A 391 10.11 -10.51 13.16
C LEU A 391 10.94 -11.71 12.69
N LYS A 392 10.29 -12.62 11.95
CA LYS A 392 10.90 -13.78 11.30
C LYS A 392 11.95 -13.36 10.27
N LEU A 393 11.69 -12.31 9.48
CA LEU A 393 12.67 -11.73 8.55
C LEU A 393 13.90 -11.17 9.28
N ARG A 394 13.71 -10.31 10.30
CA ARG A 394 14.78 -9.75 11.13
C ARG A 394 15.68 -10.86 11.64
N ARG A 395 15.11 -11.89 12.26
CA ARG A 395 15.87 -12.98 12.85
C ARG A 395 16.68 -13.77 11.81
N ARG A 396 16.18 -14.00 10.59
CA ARG A 396 16.99 -14.62 9.54
C ARG A 396 18.16 -13.73 9.14
N VAL A 397 17.94 -12.42 9.00
CA VAL A 397 19.02 -11.45 8.69
C VAL A 397 20.09 -11.42 9.78
N ASN A 398 19.68 -11.33 11.05
CA ASN A 398 20.59 -11.19 12.18
C ASN A 398 21.35 -12.52 12.49
N ALA A 399 20.94 -13.64 11.88
CA ALA A 399 21.65 -14.92 11.88
C ALA A 399 22.61 -15.11 10.68
N PHE A 400 22.75 -14.13 9.78
CA PHE A 400 23.69 -14.19 8.66
C PHE A 400 25.09 -13.65 9.02
N SER A 401 26.12 -14.16 8.33
CA SER A 401 27.51 -13.75 8.57
C SER A 401 27.81 -12.36 7.98
N ASN A 402 28.12 -11.40 8.86
CA ASN A 402 28.69 -10.09 8.48
C ASN A 402 30.22 -10.08 8.64
N PHE A 403 30.92 -10.93 7.88
CA PHE A 403 32.36 -11.19 8.04
C PHE A 403 33.25 -9.94 7.99
N PHE A 404 32.88 -8.92 7.20
CA PHE A 404 33.65 -7.68 7.06
C PHE A 404 33.17 -6.54 7.99
N SER A 405 32.14 -6.75 8.81
CA SER A 405 31.41 -5.68 9.51
C SER A 405 30.99 -4.54 8.55
N GLY A 406 30.52 -4.91 7.37
CA GLY A 406 29.99 -3.98 6.38
C GLY A 406 28.53 -3.61 6.68
N PRO A 407 28.03 -2.48 6.15
CA PRO A 407 26.64 -2.09 6.36
C PRO A 407 25.68 -3.08 5.68
N ILE A 408 24.55 -3.38 6.32
CA ILE A 408 23.48 -4.18 5.74
C ILE A 408 22.75 -3.33 4.69
N VAL A 409 22.70 -3.78 3.44
CA VAL A 409 22.02 -3.03 2.37
C VAL A 409 20.55 -3.39 2.35
N VAL A 410 19.67 -2.45 2.70
CA VAL A 410 18.22 -2.64 2.73
C VAL A 410 17.59 -1.81 1.60
N HIS A 411 16.75 -2.43 0.77
CA HIS A 411 16.05 -1.71 -0.30
C HIS A 411 14.63 -2.21 -0.53
N CYS A 412 13.81 -1.36 -1.15
CA CYS A 412 12.52 -1.71 -1.76
C CYS A 412 12.51 -1.19 -3.20
N SER A 413 11.46 -0.48 -3.62
CA SER A 413 11.47 0.32 -4.85
C SER A 413 12.16 1.68 -4.63
N ALA A 414 11.60 2.52 -3.74
CA ALA A 414 12.10 3.86 -3.45
C ALA A 414 13.19 3.90 -2.36
N GLY A 415 13.32 2.83 -1.56
CA GLY A 415 14.28 2.77 -0.46
C GLY A 415 13.91 3.61 0.76
N VAL A 416 12.61 3.88 1.00
CA VAL A 416 12.15 4.76 2.09
C VAL A 416 10.99 4.19 2.91
N GLY A 417 9.93 3.69 2.27
CA GLY A 417 8.76 3.09 2.95
C GLY A 417 9.08 1.78 3.65
N ARG A 418 8.83 0.64 2.99
CA ARG A 418 9.12 -0.72 3.52
C ARG A 418 10.54 -0.86 4.11
N THR A 419 11.53 -0.22 3.49
CA THR A 419 12.93 -0.13 3.94
C THR A 419 13.07 0.56 5.29
N GLY A 420 12.49 1.74 5.48
CA GLY A 420 12.49 2.45 6.77
C GLY A 420 11.69 1.70 7.83
N THR A 421 10.62 1.00 7.45
CA THR A 421 9.85 0.14 8.36
C THR A 421 10.67 -1.03 8.89
N TYR A 422 11.38 -1.76 8.02
CA TYR A 422 12.25 -2.87 8.43
C TYR A 422 13.39 -2.39 9.35
N ILE A 423 14.07 -1.30 8.97
CA ILE A 423 15.14 -0.69 9.80
C ILE A 423 14.59 -0.20 11.16
N GLY A 424 13.39 0.40 11.16
CA GLY A 424 12.71 0.82 12.39
C GLY A 424 12.38 -0.35 13.31
N ILE A 425 11.93 -1.49 12.77
CA ILE A 425 11.66 -2.71 13.55
C ILE A 425 12.97 -3.28 14.13
N ASP A 426 14.02 -3.46 13.32
CA ASP A 426 15.29 -4.06 13.81
C ASP A 426 15.93 -3.23 14.92
N ALA A 427 16.07 -1.92 14.72
CA ALA A 427 16.71 -1.04 15.68
C ALA A 427 15.85 -0.77 16.94
N MET A 428 14.52 -0.72 16.83
CA MET A 428 13.67 -0.59 18.02
C MET A 428 13.56 -1.89 18.81
N LEU A 429 13.74 -3.05 18.18
CA LEU A 429 13.92 -4.31 18.92
C LEU A 429 15.27 -4.34 19.65
N GLU A 430 16.36 -3.89 19.03
CA GLU A 430 17.64 -3.69 19.74
C GLU A 430 17.51 -2.71 20.92
N GLY A 431 16.66 -1.69 20.79
CA GLY A 431 16.32 -0.77 21.89
C GLY A 431 15.53 -1.42 23.02
N LEU A 432 14.49 -2.18 22.68
CA LEU A 432 13.69 -2.94 23.63
C LEU A 432 14.54 -3.98 24.38
N GLU A 433 15.39 -4.71 23.65
CA GLU A 433 16.34 -5.71 24.15
C GLU A 433 17.41 -5.10 25.08
N ALA A 434 17.91 -3.90 24.77
CA ALA A 434 19.03 -3.29 25.50
C ALA A 434 18.63 -2.30 26.61
N GLU A 435 17.43 -1.73 26.58
CA GLU A 435 17.00 -0.67 27.51
C GLU A 435 15.58 -0.86 28.09
N GLY A 436 14.84 -1.89 27.66
CA GLY A 436 13.49 -2.16 28.15
C GLY A 436 12.44 -1.11 27.76
N LYS A 437 12.72 -0.28 26.76
CA LYS A 437 11.89 0.81 26.24
C LYS A 437 12.17 1.08 24.76
N VAL A 438 11.26 1.78 24.08
CA VAL A 438 11.36 2.13 22.66
C VAL A 438 10.94 3.57 22.36
N ASP A 439 11.70 4.24 21.48
CA ASP A 439 11.39 5.57 20.96
C ASP A 439 11.18 5.51 19.44
N VAL A 440 10.05 4.93 19.03
CA VAL A 440 9.70 4.82 17.60
C VAL A 440 9.56 6.21 16.96
N TYR A 441 9.11 7.20 17.71
CA TYR A 441 8.90 8.56 17.21
C TYR A 441 10.23 9.26 16.90
N GLY A 442 11.09 9.43 17.90
CA GLY A 442 12.40 10.05 17.77
C GLY A 442 13.34 9.25 16.86
N TYR A 443 13.18 7.92 16.79
CA TYR A 443 13.90 7.11 15.82
C TYR A 443 13.42 7.33 14.38
N VAL A 444 12.11 7.40 14.10
CA VAL A 444 11.62 7.74 12.74
C VAL A 444 11.97 9.19 12.36
N VAL A 445 12.00 10.12 13.32
CA VAL A 445 12.59 11.46 13.13
C VAL A 445 14.08 11.35 12.75
N LYS A 446 14.89 10.54 13.45
CA LYS A 446 16.30 10.27 13.11
C LYS A 446 16.44 9.70 11.70
N LEU A 447 15.63 8.70 11.34
CA LEU A 447 15.61 8.12 9.99
C LEU A 447 15.29 9.17 8.93
N ARG A 448 14.28 10.03 9.16
CA ARG A 448 13.91 11.10 8.20
C ARG A 448 14.90 12.25 8.12
N ARG A 449 15.74 12.45 9.15
CA ARG A 449 16.92 13.32 9.07
C ARG A 449 18.04 12.68 8.21
N GLN A 450 18.19 11.36 8.21
CA GLN A 450 19.19 10.63 7.41
C GLN A 450 18.74 10.32 5.96
N ARG A 451 17.45 10.14 5.66
CA ARG A 451 16.94 9.96 4.29
C ARG A 451 15.48 10.42 4.24
N CYS A 452 15.09 11.12 3.18
CA CYS A 452 13.73 11.64 3.04
C CYS A 452 12.66 10.52 3.15
N LEU A 453 11.47 10.86 3.64
CA LEU A 453 10.26 10.00 3.62
C LEU A 453 10.40 8.58 4.22
N MET A 454 11.44 8.31 5.02
CA MET A 454 11.60 7.04 5.74
C MET A 454 10.37 6.75 6.61
N VAL A 455 9.82 5.54 6.47
CA VAL A 455 8.46 5.17 6.92
C VAL A 455 7.41 6.09 6.25
N GLN A 456 6.88 5.65 5.12
CA GLN A 456 6.24 6.53 4.13
C GLN A 456 4.74 6.75 4.35
N VAL A 457 4.05 5.81 4.99
CA VAL A 457 2.60 5.88 5.30
C VAL A 457 2.32 5.49 6.76
N GLU A 458 1.19 5.96 7.30
CA GLU A 458 0.81 5.71 8.69
C GLU A 458 0.74 4.21 9.04
N ALA A 459 0.15 3.38 8.18
CA ALA A 459 0.09 1.93 8.39
C ALA A 459 1.48 1.29 8.58
N GLN A 460 2.52 1.84 7.94
CA GLN A 460 3.91 1.40 8.14
C GLN A 460 4.50 1.87 9.48
N TYR A 461 4.05 2.99 10.04
CA TYR A 461 4.43 3.47 11.38
C TYR A 461 3.73 2.63 12.46
N ILE A 462 2.44 2.37 12.29
CA ILE A 462 1.65 1.47 13.16
C ILE A 462 2.24 0.04 13.15
N LEU A 463 2.69 -0.47 12.00
CA LEU A 463 3.31 -1.80 11.89
C LEU A 463 4.58 -1.94 12.74
N ILE A 464 5.38 -0.87 12.90
CA ILE A 464 6.55 -0.89 13.79
C ILE A 464 6.08 -1.14 15.24
N HIS A 465 5.08 -0.39 15.69
CA HIS A 465 4.51 -0.59 17.03
C HIS A 465 3.87 -1.98 17.20
N GLN A 466 3.20 -2.52 16.17
CA GLN A 466 2.63 -3.86 16.20
C GLN A 466 3.69 -4.94 16.36
N ALA A 467 4.77 -4.90 15.56
CA ALA A 467 5.87 -5.85 15.65
C ALA A 467 6.58 -5.79 17.02
N LEU A 468 6.75 -4.58 17.60
CA LEU A 468 7.32 -4.40 18.93
C LEU A 468 6.41 -4.96 20.03
N VAL A 469 5.09 -4.74 19.96
CA VAL A 469 4.12 -5.31 20.90
C VAL A 469 4.10 -6.84 20.80
N GLU A 470 4.06 -7.39 19.59
CA GLU A 470 4.05 -8.84 19.36
C GLU A 470 5.31 -9.51 19.95
N TYR A 471 6.50 -8.99 19.64
CA TYR A 471 7.74 -9.49 20.21
C TYR A 471 7.76 -9.36 21.74
N ASN A 472 7.30 -8.25 22.29
CA ASN A 472 7.25 -8.02 23.75
C ASN A 472 6.28 -8.97 24.48
N GLN A 473 5.22 -9.45 23.82
CA GLN A 473 4.27 -10.41 24.40
C GLN A 473 4.74 -11.88 24.25
N PHE A 474 5.23 -12.25 23.06
CA PHE A 474 5.45 -13.65 22.69
C PHE A 474 6.93 -14.05 22.69
N GLY A 475 7.85 -13.13 22.41
CA GLY A 475 9.28 -13.38 22.28
C GLY A 475 9.61 -14.25 21.06
N GLU A 476 10.76 -14.92 21.09
CA GLU A 476 11.09 -15.95 20.10
C GLU A 476 10.64 -17.34 20.58
N THR A 477 9.81 -18.01 19.77
CA THR A 477 9.27 -19.35 20.04
C THR A 477 9.55 -20.37 18.92
N GLU A 478 10.32 -20.03 17.89
CA GLU A 478 10.72 -20.99 16.86
C GLU A 478 11.97 -21.77 17.30
N VAL A 479 11.82 -23.09 17.51
CA VAL A 479 12.89 -23.98 17.97
C VAL A 479 13.52 -24.75 16.81
N ASN A 480 14.85 -24.88 16.78
CA ASN A 480 15.53 -25.70 15.78
C ASN A 480 15.30 -27.21 16.03
N LEU A 481 15.17 -28.02 14.97
CA LEU A 481 15.00 -29.47 15.06
C LEU A 481 16.13 -30.15 15.86
N SER A 482 17.36 -29.64 15.81
CA SER A 482 18.49 -30.14 16.59
C SER A 482 18.35 -29.92 18.10
N GLU A 483 17.59 -28.90 18.51
CA GLU A 483 17.43 -28.45 19.90
C GLU A 483 16.10 -28.90 20.50
N LEU A 484 15.13 -29.27 19.65
CA LEU A 484 13.74 -29.59 20.00
C LEU A 484 13.60 -30.54 21.19
N HIS A 485 14.41 -31.61 21.27
CA HIS A 485 14.37 -32.54 22.40
C HIS A 485 14.82 -31.93 23.73
N SER A 486 15.86 -31.08 23.72
CA SER A 486 16.36 -30.40 24.91
C SER A 486 15.40 -29.27 25.33
N CYS A 487 14.94 -28.48 24.37
CA CYS A 487 13.94 -27.43 24.60
C CYS A 487 12.65 -28.02 25.19
N LEU A 488 12.08 -29.06 24.58
CA LEU A 488 10.84 -29.69 25.05
C LEU A 488 10.98 -30.38 26.43
N HIS A 489 12.18 -30.81 26.81
CA HIS A 489 12.45 -31.29 28.17
C HIS A 489 12.37 -30.14 29.18
N ASN A 490 13.08 -29.04 28.91
CA ASN A 490 13.11 -27.86 29.77
C ASN A 490 11.73 -27.18 29.86
N MET A 491 11.02 -27.05 28.74
CA MET A 491 9.68 -26.45 28.65
C MET A 491 8.61 -27.22 29.46
N LYS A 492 8.86 -28.49 29.80
CA LYS A 492 7.98 -29.31 30.66
C LYS A 492 8.36 -29.32 32.14
N LYS A 493 9.53 -28.77 32.50
CA LYS A 493 9.94 -28.67 33.91
C LYS A 493 9.05 -27.63 34.61
N ARG A 494 8.54 -27.96 35.80
CA ARG A 494 7.96 -26.98 36.73
C ARG A 494 8.99 -26.68 37.80
N ASP A 495 9.34 -25.40 37.96
CA ASP A 495 10.31 -24.93 38.93
C ASP A 495 10.01 -23.45 39.26
N PRO A 496 9.36 -23.14 40.40
CA PRO A 496 8.94 -24.07 41.45
C PRO A 496 7.77 -25.00 41.03
N PRO A 497 7.51 -26.12 41.75
CA PRO A 497 6.47 -27.09 41.38
C PRO A 497 5.02 -26.58 41.44
N SER A 498 4.78 -25.43 42.07
CA SER A 498 3.49 -24.74 42.15
C SER A 498 3.07 -24.09 40.83
N ASP A 499 4.05 -23.76 39.98
CA ASP A 499 3.87 -22.82 38.89
C ASP A 499 3.62 -23.57 37.57
N PRO A 500 2.93 -22.96 36.59
CA PRO A 500 2.82 -23.55 35.27
C PRO A 500 4.22 -23.79 34.67
N SER A 501 4.42 -24.94 34.04
CA SER A 501 5.65 -25.17 33.26
C SER A 501 5.75 -24.15 32.13
N PRO A 502 6.95 -23.83 31.59
CA PRO A 502 7.09 -22.86 30.51
C PRO A 502 6.19 -23.14 29.29
N LEU A 503 5.88 -24.42 28.99
CA LEU A 503 4.91 -24.82 27.97
C LEU A 503 3.46 -24.45 28.34
N GLU A 504 3.08 -24.60 29.61
CA GLU A 504 1.76 -24.19 30.11
C GLU A 504 1.64 -22.66 30.17
N ALA A 505 2.72 -21.95 30.54
CA ALA A 505 2.80 -20.50 30.52
C ALA A 505 2.76 -19.94 29.08
N GLU A 506 3.43 -20.58 28.12
CA GLU A 506 3.34 -20.23 26.70
C GLU A 506 1.92 -20.42 26.15
N TYR A 507 1.26 -21.54 26.47
CA TYR A 507 -0.15 -21.74 26.13
C TYR A 507 -1.06 -20.68 26.76
N GLN A 508 -0.81 -20.27 28.00
CA GLN A 508 -1.54 -19.20 28.69
C GLN A 508 -1.29 -17.80 28.11
N ARG A 509 -0.15 -17.56 27.44
CA ARG A 509 0.13 -16.30 26.73
C ARG A 509 -0.68 -16.16 25.44
N LEU A 510 -1.20 -17.25 24.86
CA LEU A 510 -1.96 -17.20 23.61
C LEU A 510 -3.22 -16.31 23.76
N PRO A 511 -3.38 -15.25 22.94
CA PRO A 511 -4.45 -14.28 23.12
C PRO A 511 -5.83 -14.90 22.79
N SER A 512 -6.82 -14.58 23.62
CA SER A 512 -8.19 -15.06 23.44
C SER A 512 -8.92 -14.24 22.36
N TYR A 513 -8.91 -14.73 21.12
CA TYR A 513 -9.60 -14.10 19.97
C TYR A 513 -11.15 -14.16 20.04
N ARG A 514 -11.77 -14.33 21.21
CA ARG A 514 -13.25 -14.38 21.33
C ARG A 514 -13.86 -13.09 20.78
N SER A 515 -14.73 -13.24 19.76
CA SER A 515 -15.39 -12.12 19.07
C SER A 515 -14.41 -11.09 18.46
N TRP A 516 -13.20 -11.52 18.08
CA TRP A 516 -12.15 -10.65 17.51
C TRP A 516 -12.54 -9.98 16.19
N ARG A 517 -13.35 -10.66 15.37
CA ARG A 517 -13.95 -10.14 14.13
C ARG A 517 -15.42 -10.54 14.07
N THR A 518 -16.14 -9.99 13.10
CA THR A 518 -17.57 -10.25 12.91
C THR A 518 -17.85 -11.73 12.59
N GLN A 519 -19.00 -12.20 13.05
CA GLN A 519 -19.52 -13.56 12.85
C GLN A 519 -21.02 -13.49 12.48
N HIS A 520 -21.44 -12.43 11.80
CA HIS A 520 -22.85 -12.09 11.58
C HIS A 520 -23.58 -13.15 10.75
N ILE A 521 -22.99 -13.61 9.64
CA ILE A 521 -23.65 -14.53 8.71
C ILE A 521 -23.96 -15.86 9.38
N GLY A 522 -23.02 -16.39 10.16
CA GLY A 522 -23.22 -17.63 10.90
C GLY A 522 -24.14 -17.52 12.12
N ASN A 523 -24.50 -16.30 12.54
CA ASN A 523 -25.43 -16.02 13.64
C ASN A 523 -26.82 -15.53 13.19
N GLN A 524 -27.07 -15.42 11.88
CA GLN A 524 -28.42 -15.25 11.32
C GLN A 524 -29.34 -16.41 11.73
N GLU A 525 -30.64 -16.17 11.94
CA GLU A 525 -31.57 -17.11 12.58
C GLU A 525 -31.74 -18.41 11.77
N GLU A 526 -31.81 -18.27 10.44
CA GLU A 526 -31.81 -19.35 9.46
C GLU A 526 -30.52 -20.18 9.46
N ASN A 527 -29.41 -19.61 9.93
CA ASN A 527 -28.07 -20.21 9.91
C ASN A 527 -27.63 -20.80 11.25
N LYS A 528 -28.19 -20.33 12.38
CA LYS A 528 -27.93 -20.90 13.72
C LYS A 528 -28.10 -22.42 13.76
N LYS A 529 -29.17 -22.94 13.15
CA LYS A 529 -29.46 -24.39 13.05
C LYS A 529 -28.45 -25.18 12.20
N LYS A 530 -27.61 -24.52 11.40
CA LYS A 530 -26.52 -25.16 10.66
C LYS A 530 -25.22 -25.30 11.49
N ASN A 531 -25.16 -24.73 12.70
CA ASN A 531 -23.98 -24.82 13.57
C ASN A 531 -24.14 -25.99 14.57
N ARG A 532 -23.18 -26.92 14.58
CA ARG A 532 -23.14 -28.04 15.54
C ARG A 532 -22.84 -27.57 16.98
N ASN A 533 -22.23 -26.40 17.12
CA ASN A 533 -21.97 -25.72 18.39
C ASN A 533 -22.19 -24.22 18.19
N SER A 534 -23.08 -23.59 18.96
CA SER A 534 -23.41 -22.15 18.86
C SER A 534 -22.23 -21.23 19.09
N ASN A 535 -21.21 -21.70 19.81
CA ASN A 535 -20.05 -20.92 20.23
C ASN A 535 -18.85 -21.13 19.29
N VAL A 536 -19.00 -21.92 18.22
CA VAL A 536 -17.97 -22.23 17.23
C VAL A 536 -18.54 -21.91 15.85
N VAL A 537 -18.38 -20.66 15.45
CA VAL A 537 -18.92 -20.06 14.21
C VAL A 537 -17.75 -19.43 13.44
N PRO A 538 -17.62 -19.62 12.12
CA PRO A 538 -16.59 -18.95 11.31
C PRO A 538 -16.71 -17.42 11.41
N TYR A 539 -15.60 -16.70 11.23
CA TYR A 539 -15.65 -15.25 11.03
C TYR A 539 -16.09 -14.93 9.60
N ASP A 540 -16.77 -13.81 9.41
CA ASP A 540 -17.30 -13.46 8.09
C ASP A 540 -16.21 -13.24 7.03
N PHE A 541 -15.01 -12.80 7.46
CA PHE A 541 -13.86 -12.55 6.56
C PHE A 541 -13.19 -13.81 6.01
N ASN A 542 -13.32 -14.97 6.68
CA ASN A 542 -12.69 -16.21 6.24
C ASN A 542 -13.65 -17.42 6.20
N ARG A 543 -14.97 -17.22 6.34
CA ARG A 543 -15.98 -18.24 6.03
C ARG A 543 -15.80 -18.77 4.60
N VAL A 544 -16.27 -19.99 4.34
CA VAL A 544 -16.36 -20.50 2.96
C VAL A 544 -17.75 -20.14 2.38
N PRO A 545 -17.89 -19.16 1.46
CA PRO A 545 -19.16 -18.89 0.81
C PRO A 545 -19.49 -19.99 -0.22
N LEU A 546 -20.77 -20.32 -0.36
CA LEU A 546 -21.29 -21.24 -1.38
C LEU A 546 -22.19 -20.50 -2.36
N LYS A 547 -21.88 -20.61 -3.67
CA LYS A 547 -22.71 -20.07 -4.78
C LYS A 547 -23.96 -20.92 -4.98
N HIS A 548 -25.05 -20.37 -5.53
CA HIS A 548 -26.22 -21.18 -5.91
C HIS A 548 -25.93 -22.00 -7.18
N GLU A 549 -26.62 -23.12 -7.37
CA GLU A 549 -26.40 -24.00 -8.54
C GLU A 549 -26.73 -23.33 -9.89
N LEU A 550 -27.49 -22.24 -9.87
CA LEU A 550 -27.89 -21.44 -11.05
C LEU A 550 -26.83 -20.40 -11.48
N GLU A 551 -25.85 -20.10 -10.63
CA GLU A 551 -24.74 -19.20 -10.95
C GLU A 551 -23.61 -19.93 -11.70
N ILE A 552 -23.38 -21.20 -11.35
CA ILE A 552 -22.28 -22.04 -11.86
C ILE A 552 -22.35 -22.19 -13.40
N SER A 553 -23.55 -22.15 -13.97
CA SER A 553 -23.77 -22.24 -15.43
C SER A 553 -23.40 -20.98 -16.23
N LYS A 554 -22.92 -19.90 -15.60
CA LYS A 554 -22.43 -18.70 -16.29
C LYS A 554 -20.90 -18.60 -16.38
N GLU A 555 -20.14 -19.32 -15.54
CA GLU A 555 -18.67 -19.25 -15.47
C GLU A 555 -17.94 -20.03 -16.59
N SER A 556 -18.56 -20.16 -17.78
CA SER A 556 -18.02 -20.94 -18.91
C SER A 556 -17.43 -20.10 -20.05
N GLU A 557 -17.40 -18.78 -19.92
CA GLU A 557 -16.68 -17.88 -20.83
C GLU A 557 -15.47 -17.27 -20.11
N PRO A 558 -14.35 -17.00 -20.82
CA PRO A 558 -13.13 -16.50 -20.20
C PRO A 558 -13.27 -15.03 -19.80
N GLU A 559 -12.98 -14.71 -18.54
CA GLU A 559 -13.00 -13.34 -18.01
C GLU A 559 -11.95 -12.48 -18.71
N SER A 560 -12.36 -11.30 -19.20
CA SER A 560 -11.46 -10.24 -19.67
C SER A 560 -11.33 -9.15 -18.61
N ASP A 561 -10.10 -8.70 -18.34
CA ASP A 561 -9.80 -7.67 -17.35
C ASP A 561 -10.38 -6.28 -17.72
N GLU A 562 -11.60 -5.97 -17.28
CA GLU A 562 -12.07 -4.59 -17.12
C GLU A 562 -12.60 -4.37 -15.69
N SER A 563 -11.93 -3.47 -14.95
CA SER A 563 -12.34 -3.06 -13.60
C SER A 563 -13.49 -2.04 -13.68
N SER A 564 -14.70 -2.49 -13.37
CA SER A 564 -15.89 -1.62 -13.27
C SER A 564 -16.27 -1.39 -11.80
N ASP A 565 -15.95 -0.20 -11.29
CA ASP A 565 -16.44 0.26 -9.98
C ASP A 565 -17.94 0.61 -10.09
N ASP A 566 -18.81 -0.30 -9.64
CA ASP A 566 -20.26 -0.07 -9.53
C ASP A 566 -20.74 -0.51 -8.13
N ASP A 567 -20.89 0.45 -7.21
CA ASP A 567 -21.35 0.25 -5.83
C ASP A 567 -22.85 -0.11 -5.79
N SER A 568 -23.16 -1.35 -6.16
CA SER A 568 -24.51 -1.93 -6.14
C SER A 568 -24.68 -2.85 -4.92
N ASP A 569 -25.35 -2.34 -3.87
CA ASP A 569 -25.73 -3.08 -2.65
C ASP A 569 -26.76 -4.21 -2.91
N SER A 570 -26.35 -5.23 -3.65
CA SER A 570 -27.05 -6.51 -3.77
C SER A 570 -26.25 -7.60 -3.07
N GLU A 571 -26.56 -7.88 -1.80
CA GLU A 571 -26.10 -9.10 -1.13
C GLU A 571 -26.67 -10.33 -1.84
N GLU A 572 -26.00 -10.83 -2.88
CA GLU A 572 -26.31 -12.15 -3.44
C GLU A 572 -26.17 -13.21 -2.33
N THR A 573 -27.25 -13.95 -2.09
CA THR A 573 -27.49 -14.69 -0.84
C THR A 573 -26.69 -16.00 -0.77
N SER A 574 -25.36 -15.87 -0.71
CA SER A 574 -24.41 -16.97 -0.61
C SER A 574 -24.81 -17.95 0.50
N LYS A 575 -25.03 -19.23 0.12
CA LYS A 575 -25.45 -20.26 1.08
C LYS A 575 -24.39 -20.40 2.17
N TYR A 576 -24.83 -20.31 3.42
CA TYR A 576 -23.95 -20.49 4.58
C TYR A 576 -23.68 -21.97 4.88
N ILE A 577 -22.41 -22.26 5.20
CA ILE A 577 -21.93 -23.48 5.85
C ILE A 577 -20.94 -23.10 6.96
N ASN A 578 -20.94 -23.86 8.06
CA ASN A 578 -19.96 -23.68 9.14
C ASN A 578 -18.61 -24.30 8.72
N ALA A 579 -17.84 -23.51 7.96
CA ALA A 579 -16.49 -23.82 7.52
C ALA A 579 -15.69 -22.53 7.31
N SER A 580 -14.39 -22.57 7.60
CA SER A 580 -13.43 -21.48 7.43
C SER A 580 -12.27 -21.87 6.54
N PHE A 581 -11.73 -20.93 5.76
CA PHE A 581 -10.39 -21.02 5.21
C PHE A 581 -9.33 -20.82 6.30
N VAL A 582 -8.28 -21.64 6.26
CA VAL A 582 -7.13 -21.59 7.16
C VAL A 582 -5.86 -21.61 6.31
N MET A 583 -4.92 -20.72 6.60
CA MET A 583 -3.69 -20.55 5.83
C MET A 583 -2.82 -21.83 5.86
N SER A 584 -2.27 -22.24 4.72
CA SER A 584 -1.22 -23.28 4.63
C SER A 584 0.14 -22.72 5.06
N TYR A 585 1.15 -23.59 5.18
CA TYR A 585 2.54 -23.16 5.27
C TYR A 585 2.98 -22.44 3.98
N TRP A 586 2.61 -22.96 2.81
CA TRP A 586 2.92 -22.34 1.52
C TRP A 586 1.77 -21.42 1.07
N LYS A 587 1.98 -20.11 1.08
CA LYS A 587 1.00 -19.13 0.60
C LYS A 587 1.00 -19.10 -0.95
N PRO A 588 -0.16 -18.97 -1.63
CA PRO A 588 -1.50 -18.71 -1.10
C PRO A 588 -2.37 -19.98 -0.91
N GLU A 589 -1.78 -21.16 -0.67
CA GLU A 589 -2.57 -22.36 -0.43
C GLU A 589 -3.37 -22.24 0.88
N MET A 590 -4.58 -22.80 0.91
CA MET A 590 -5.45 -22.78 2.07
C MET A 590 -6.10 -24.16 2.30
N MET A 591 -6.26 -24.51 3.56
CA MET A 591 -7.08 -25.63 4.02
C MET A 591 -8.50 -25.14 4.34
N ILE A 592 -9.47 -26.05 4.32
CA ILE A 592 -10.82 -25.78 4.82
C ILE A 592 -10.99 -26.50 6.17
N ALA A 593 -11.14 -25.73 7.25
CA ALA A 593 -11.54 -26.24 8.55
C ALA A 593 -13.07 -26.16 8.66
N ALA A 594 -13.74 -27.32 8.67
CA ALA A 594 -15.20 -27.43 8.72
C ALA A 594 -15.64 -28.30 9.90
N GLN A 595 -16.83 -28.04 10.44
CA GLN A 595 -17.45 -28.95 11.41
C GLN A 595 -17.79 -30.31 10.76
N GLY A 596 -17.90 -31.37 11.57
CA GLY A 596 -18.50 -32.63 11.13
C GLY A 596 -19.98 -32.41 10.74
N PRO A 597 -20.42 -32.74 9.51
CA PRO A 597 -21.71 -32.31 8.99
C PRO A 597 -22.89 -32.81 9.83
N LEU A 598 -23.88 -31.93 10.00
CA LEU A 598 -25.22 -32.25 10.50
C LEU A 598 -26.03 -32.90 9.36
N LYS A 599 -27.09 -33.64 9.69
CA LYS A 599 -27.93 -34.38 8.71
C LYS A 599 -28.52 -33.45 7.63
N GLU A 600 -28.90 -32.25 8.06
CA GLU A 600 -29.45 -31.12 7.32
C GLU A 600 -28.40 -30.32 6.52
N THR A 601 -27.10 -30.55 6.76
CA THR A 601 -25.99 -29.87 6.05
C THR A 601 -25.13 -30.81 5.19
N ILE A 602 -25.50 -32.09 5.04
CA ILE A 602 -24.78 -33.04 4.16
C ILE A 602 -24.73 -32.51 2.71
N GLY A 603 -25.83 -31.93 2.21
CA GLY A 603 -25.90 -31.35 0.87
C GLY A 603 -24.94 -30.19 0.70
N ASP A 604 -25.05 -29.17 1.57
CA ASP A 604 -24.15 -28.00 1.61
C ASP A 604 -22.67 -28.42 1.72
N PHE A 605 -22.36 -29.47 2.50
CA PHE A 605 -21.01 -30.00 2.65
C PHE A 605 -20.46 -30.59 1.34
N TRP A 606 -21.22 -31.43 0.63
CA TRP A 606 -20.78 -31.94 -0.67
C TRP A 606 -20.74 -30.85 -1.75
N GLN A 607 -21.64 -29.86 -1.68
CA GLN A 607 -21.60 -28.66 -2.53
C GLN A 607 -20.31 -27.87 -2.29
N MET A 608 -19.89 -27.68 -1.03
CA MET A 608 -18.62 -27.06 -0.66
C MET A 608 -17.41 -27.83 -1.22
N ILE A 609 -17.36 -29.15 -0.99
CA ILE A 609 -16.29 -30.03 -1.49
C ILE A 609 -16.17 -29.93 -3.02
N PHE A 610 -17.29 -29.89 -3.74
CA PHE A 610 -17.33 -29.77 -5.20
C PHE A 610 -16.91 -28.38 -5.69
N GLN A 611 -17.55 -27.31 -5.22
CA GLN A 611 -17.26 -25.92 -5.63
C GLN A 611 -15.81 -25.52 -5.32
N ARG A 612 -15.27 -25.97 -4.17
CA ARG A 612 -13.88 -25.72 -3.76
C ARG A 612 -12.89 -26.77 -4.29
N LYS A 613 -13.33 -27.65 -5.20
CA LYS A 613 -12.52 -28.64 -5.95
C LYS A 613 -11.65 -29.54 -5.05
N VAL A 614 -12.11 -29.79 -3.82
CA VAL A 614 -11.35 -30.44 -2.74
C VAL A 614 -10.97 -31.88 -3.10
N LYS A 615 -9.70 -32.24 -2.89
CA LYS A 615 -9.14 -33.53 -3.33
C LYS A 615 -9.10 -34.61 -2.24
N VAL A 616 -8.98 -34.19 -0.98
CA VAL A 616 -8.84 -35.07 0.19
C VAL A 616 -9.72 -34.54 1.32
N ILE A 617 -10.42 -35.43 2.02
CA ILE A 617 -11.20 -35.11 3.22
C ILE A 617 -10.57 -35.87 4.39
N VAL A 618 -10.23 -35.14 5.46
CA VAL A 618 -9.67 -35.72 6.69
C VAL A 618 -10.75 -35.66 7.78
N MET A 619 -11.19 -36.82 8.26
CA MET A 619 -12.19 -36.94 9.31
C MET A 619 -11.51 -37.30 10.63
N LEU A 620 -11.55 -36.39 11.60
CA LEU A 620 -10.85 -36.52 12.90
C LEU A 620 -11.76 -36.99 14.05
N THR A 621 -12.94 -37.52 13.73
CA THR A 621 -13.91 -38.07 14.69
C THR A 621 -14.49 -39.37 14.18
N GLU A 622 -15.03 -40.20 15.07
CA GLU A 622 -15.91 -41.29 14.65
C GLU A 622 -17.30 -40.79 14.19
N LEU A 623 -18.14 -41.70 13.68
CA LEU A 623 -19.53 -41.41 13.29
C LEU A 623 -20.47 -41.25 14.49
N VAL A 624 -20.13 -41.81 15.65
CA VAL A 624 -20.89 -41.74 16.90
C VAL A 624 -19.87 -41.68 18.05
N ASN A 625 -20.06 -40.79 19.02
CA ASN A 625 -19.24 -40.79 20.23
C ASN A 625 -20.11 -40.27 21.40
N GLY A 626 -20.73 -41.20 22.13
CA GLY A 626 -21.95 -40.90 22.91
C GLY A 626 -23.14 -40.56 22.01
N ASP A 627 -24.09 -39.78 22.51
CA ASP A 627 -25.36 -39.47 21.81
C ASP A 627 -25.21 -38.56 20.58
N GLN A 628 -24.01 -38.01 20.32
CA GLN A 628 -23.77 -37.15 19.15
C GLN A 628 -23.35 -37.96 17.92
N VAL A 629 -24.16 -37.85 16.86
CA VAL A 629 -23.94 -38.52 15.57
C VAL A 629 -23.33 -37.55 14.54
N CYS A 630 -22.35 -38.03 13.77
CA CYS A 630 -21.85 -37.41 12.54
C CYS A 630 -22.43 -38.17 11.33
N ALA A 631 -23.12 -37.46 10.43
CA ALA A 631 -24.10 -38.09 9.54
C ALA A 631 -23.55 -38.66 8.22
N LEU A 632 -22.23 -38.85 8.11
CA LEU A 632 -21.52 -39.21 6.87
C LEU A 632 -21.80 -40.63 6.32
N LYS A 633 -22.47 -41.49 7.10
CA LYS A 633 -22.65 -42.93 6.82
C LYS A 633 -23.42 -43.23 5.51
N ASN A 634 -24.28 -42.32 5.03
CA ASN A 634 -25.17 -42.58 3.89
C ASN A 634 -24.66 -42.04 2.54
N ALA A 635 -23.66 -41.16 2.51
CA ALA A 635 -23.22 -40.52 1.26
C ALA A 635 -22.10 -41.27 0.51
N LEU A 636 -21.37 -42.15 1.20
CA LEU A 636 -20.17 -42.82 0.67
C LEU A 636 -20.48 -44.08 -0.16
N HIS A 637 -21.75 -44.48 -0.29
CA HIS A 637 -22.11 -45.73 -0.95
C HIS A 637 -22.21 -45.65 -2.49
N ASP A 638 -22.21 -44.43 -3.05
CA ASP A 638 -22.55 -44.16 -4.46
C ASP A 638 -21.41 -43.50 -5.28
N ARG A 639 -20.33 -43.03 -4.64
CA ARG A 639 -19.19 -42.41 -5.35
C ARG A 639 -17.84 -42.92 -4.83
N ARG A 640 -16.97 -43.35 -5.75
CA ARG A 640 -15.61 -43.86 -5.47
C ARG A 640 -14.68 -42.74 -4.99
N LEU A 641 -14.74 -42.41 -3.70
CA LEU A 641 -13.74 -41.61 -3.00
C LEU A 641 -12.90 -42.52 -2.08
N TYR A 642 -11.58 -42.37 -2.12
CA TYR A 642 -10.69 -43.04 -1.17
C TYR A 642 -10.64 -42.25 0.14
N LEU A 643 -11.28 -42.75 1.20
CA LEU A 643 -11.03 -42.27 2.56
C LEU A 643 -9.79 -42.99 3.15
N LEU A 644 -8.84 -42.22 3.67
CA LEU A 644 -7.82 -42.71 4.60
C LEU A 644 -8.35 -42.61 6.02
N LEU A 645 -9.02 -43.66 6.49
CA LEU A 645 -9.42 -43.82 7.88
C LEU A 645 -8.23 -44.34 8.70
N PHE A 646 -7.57 -43.45 9.45
CA PHE A 646 -6.62 -43.85 10.48
C PHE A 646 -7.35 -44.18 11.78
N SER A 647 -7.74 -45.44 11.95
CA SER A 647 -8.16 -45.96 13.26
C SER A 647 -6.93 -46.19 14.14
N TYR A 648 -6.95 -45.63 15.35
CA TYR A 648 -5.94 -45.91 16.37
C TYR A 648 -6.11 -47.36 16.87
N ILE A 649 -5.05 -48.16 16.79
CA ILE A 649 -4.98 -49.49 17.41
C ILE A 649 -3.79 -49.52 18.39
N HIS A 650 -4.00 -50.19 19.52
CA HIS A 650 -3.14 -50.15 20.70
C HIS A 650 -1.68 -50.53 20.46
N VAL A 651 -0.81 -49.72 21.06
CA VAL A 651 0.40 -50.09 21.81
C VAL A 651 0.72 -51.60 21.82
N TRP A 652 1.82 -51.98 21.16
CA TRP A 652 2.58 -53.16 21.53
C TRP A 652 3.84 -52.76 22.31
N LYS A 653 4.01 -53.35 23.49
CA LYS A 653 5.25 -53.24 24.27
C LYS A 653 6.37 -53.96 23.52
N TYR A 654 7.55 -53.34 23.43
CA TYR A 654 8.80 -54.08 23.29
C TYR A 654 9.69 -53.83 24.50
N THR A 655 9.70 -54.80 25.42
CA THR A 655 10.67 -54.89 26.51
C THR A 655 12.05 -55.25 25.95
N PHE A 656 13.05 -54.43 26.24
CA PHE A 656 14.45 -54.73 25.93
C PHE A 656 14.98 -55.81 26.88
N HIS A 657 15.36 -56.98 26.35
CA HIS A 657 16.18 -57.97 27.04
C HIS A 657 17.19 -58.62 26.09
N SER A 658 18.48 -58.40 26.40
CA SER A 658 19.66 -59.24 26.15
C SER A 658 19.69 -60.22 24.94
N GLY A 659 20.59 -59.97 23.99
CA GLY A 659 21.05 -60.97 23.02
C GLY A 659 22.21 -60.49 22.14
N GLN A 660 23.34 -61.21 22.17
CA GLN A 660 24.41 -61.13 21.14
C GLN A 660 23.94 -61.92 19.89
N VAL A 661 24.50 -61.84 18.68
CA VAL A 661 25.92 -61.92 18.25
C VAL A 661 26.10 -61.20 16.90
N CYS A 662 27.34 -60.82 16.56
CA CYS A 662 27.70 -60.07 15.34
C CYS A 662 28.25 -60.96 14.19
N LEU A 663 28.52 -60.31 13.04
CA LEU A 663 29.44 -60.70 11.96
C LEU A 663 29.03 -61.77 10.93
N HIS A 664 28.57 -61.30 9.77
CA HIS A 664 29.33 -61.57 8.55
C HIS A 664 29.32 -60.40 7.54
N THR A 665 30.35 -60.40 6.68
CA THR A 665 30.75 -59.38 5.68
C THR A 665 30.36 -59.82 4.25
N GLU A 666 30.31 -59.00 3.19
CA GLU A 666 30.62 -57.56 2.99
C GLU A 666 29.92 -56.97 1.73
N LYS A 667 29.87 -55.62 1.65
CA LYS A 667 29.85 -54.74 0.44
C LYS A 667 28.70 -54.72 -0.61
N THR A 668 28.09 -53.53 -0.68
CA THR A 668 27.64 -52.77 -1.88
C THR A 668 26.47 -53.24 -2.76
N LYS A 669 25.32 -52.57 -2.64
CA LYS A 669 24.79 -51.63 -3.66
C LYS A 669 23.70 -50.69 -3.12
N GLN A 670 23.25 -49.74 -3.95
CA GLN A 670 22.45 -48.55 -3.61
C GLN A 670 21.12 -48.83 -2.88
N PHE A 671 20.72 -47.89 -2.02
CA PHE A 671 19.34 -47.67 -1.60
C PHE A 671 18.68 -46.66 -2.56
N GLU A 672 17.64 -47.09 -3.27
CA GLU A 672 16.58 -46.22 -3.77
C GLU A 672 15.24 -46.87 -3.42
N ILE A 673 14.33 -46.11 -2.81
CA ILE A 673 12.98 -46.57 -2.47
C ILE A 673 11.98 -45.57 -3.03
N PHE A 674 11.27 -45.96 -4.08
CA PHE A 674 10.13 -45.22 -4.63
C PHE A 674 9.01 -46.19 -5.07
N SER A 675 7.79 -45.82 -4.69
CA SER A 675 6.49 -46.19 -5.31
C SER A 675 6.29 -47.59 -5.90
N CYS A 676 5.65 -48.49 -5.14
CA CYS A 676 4.99 -49.70 -5.69
C CYS A 676 3.65 -50.02 -5.00
N ILE A 677 2.57 -49.32 -5.39
CA ILE A 677 1.19 -49.84 -5.31
C ILE A 677 0.43 -49.41 -6.58
N PHE A 678 0.39 -50.28 -7.59
CA PHE A 678 -0.47 -50.08 -8.77
C PHE A 678 -0.71 -51.39 -9.55
N LEU A 679 -1.30 -52.42 -8.92
CA LEU A 679 -1.49 -53.73 -9.57
C LEU A 679 -2.63 -54.59 -8.99
N SER A 680 -3.89 -54.18 -9.16
CA SER A 680 -5.07 -55.02 -8.84
C SER A 680 -6.38 -54.57 -9.50
N PHE A 681 -6.49 -54.63 -10.83
CA PHE A 681 -7.78 -54.45 -11.54
C PHE A 681 -7.87 -55.28 -12.83
N PHE A 682 -8.07 -56.59 -12.68
CA PHE A 682 -8.56 -57.46 -13.76
C PHE A 682 -9.14 -58.75 -13.19
N LEU A 683 -10.48 -58.86 -13.09
CA LEU A 683 -11.28 -60.08 -13.30
C LEU A 683 -12.77 -59.87 -12.90
N ILE A 684 -13.64 -60.65 -13.56
CA ILE A 684 -15.06 -60.93 -13.23
C ILE A 684 -16.01 -59.71 -13.28
N SER A 685 -16.64 -59.53 -14.44
CA SER A 685 -18.02 -59.03 -14.57
C SER A 685 -18.84 -60.10 -15.29
N HIS A 686 -19.88 -60.65 -14.66
CA HIS A 686 -20.64 -61.77 -15.20
C HIS A 686 -21.88 -61.30 -15.98
N SER A 687 -22.03 -61.81 -17.21
CA SER A 687 -23.28 -62.10 -17.93
C SER A 687 -24.58 -61.39 -17.55
N HIS A 688 -25.13 -60.56 -18.46
CA HIS A 688 -26.52 -60.49 -18.97
C HIS A 688 -26.55 -59.35 -20.03
N GLY A 689 -27.22 -59.42 -21.18
CA GLY A 689 -27.97 -60.54 -21.77
C GLY A 689 -29.05 -60.10 -22.77
N ILE A 690 -28.73 -59.34 -23.84
CA ILE A 690 -29.70 -58.87 -24.87
C ILE A 690 -29.12 -59.05 -26.29
N LEU A 691 -29.97 -59.44 -27.26
CA LEU A 691 -29.61 -59.65 -28.68
C LEU A 691 -29.95 -58.42 -29.55
N LEU A 692 -29.26 -58.26 -30.69
CA LEU A 692 -29.79 -58.21 -32.09
C LEU A 692 -28.67 -57.77 -33.08
N PRO A 693 -28.81 -57.89 -34.43
CA PRO A 693 -27.72 -58.41 -35.26
C PRO A 693 -27.03 -57.44 -36.26
N GLN A 694 -26.05 -58.04 -36.95
CA GLN A 694 -25.21 -57.59 -38.07
C GLN A 694 -25.83 -56.64 -39.11
N ASN A 695 -25.08 -55.61 -39.49
CA ASN A 695 -24.52 -55.37 -40.84
C ASN A 695 -23.39 -54.31 -40.70
N SER A 696 -22.17 -54.44 -41.25
CA SER A 696 -21.74 -54.61 -42.66
C SER A 696 -21.91 -53.30 -43.48
N ILE A 697 -20.98 -52.85 -44.36
CA ILE A 697 -19.73 -53.46 -44.85
C ILE A 697 -18.79 -52.38 -45.49
N ILE A 698 -17.44 -52.57 -45.47
CA ILE A 698 -16.38 -51.90 -46.31
C ILE A 698 -16.22 -50.36 -46.17
N GLY A 699 -15.02 -49.74 -46.23
CA GLY A 699 -13.63 -50.25 -46.28
C GLY A 699 -12.60 -49.18 -46.75
N GLY A 700 -11.33 -49.33 -46.36
CA GLY A 700 -10.22 -48.36 -46.57
C GLY A 700 -9.66 -47.88 -45.22
N LYS A 701 -8.42 -48.11 -44.75
CA LYS A 701 -7.08 -48.36 -45.35
C LYS A 701 -6.56 -47.15 -46.16
N LEU A 702 -5.35 -46.61 -45.93
CA LEU A 702 -4.23 -47.12 -45.12
C LEU A 702 -3.24 -46.02 -44.63
N LYS A 703 -2.73 -46.18 -43.39
CA LYS A 703 -1.44 -45.70 -42.81
C LYS A 703 -0.93 -44.27 -43.07
N MET A 704 -0.53 -43.62 -41.96
CA MET A 704 0.76 -42.91 -41.88
C MET A 704 1.58 -43.50 -40.71
N TYR A 705 2.91 -43.49 -40.80
CA TYR A 705 3.85 -43.92 -39.75
C TYR A 705 4.89 -42.81 -39.56
N ILE A 706 5.25 -42.47 -38.33
CA ILE A 706 6.46 -41.70 -37.99
C ILE A 706 7.11 -42.32 -36.75
N TYR A 707 8.45 -42.37 -36.73
CA TYR A 707 9.30 -42.71 -35.59
C TYR A 707 10.34 -41.57 -35.39
N PHE A 708 11.17 -41.66 -34.35
CA PHE A 708 11.94 -40.55 -33.75
C PHE A 708 13.10 -39.91 -34.54
N LEU A 709 13.31 -38.60 -34.24
CA LEU A 709 14.57 -37.85 -34.04
C LEU A 709 15.59 -37.58 -35.19
N ILE A 710 15.86 -36.28 -35.45
CA ILE A 710 17.16 -35.53 -35.28
C ILE A 710 17.03 -34.08 -35.86
N ASN A 711 17.90 -33.14 -35.43
CA ASN A 711 18.04 -31.71 -35.90
C ASN A 711 18.57 -31.61 -37.36
N PRO A 712 18.76 -30.42 -38.04
CA PRO A 712 18.59 -28.99 -37.64
C PRO A 712 17.94 -28.06 -38.71
N CYS A 713 17.91 -26.73 -38.43
CA CYS A 713 18.03 -25.51 -39.29
C CYS A 713 17.28 -25.27 -40.65
N ASP A 714 17.07 -23.96 -40.89
CA ASP A 714 16.91 -23.20 -42.15
C ASP A 714 15.67 -23.30 -43.09
N ILE A 715 14.77 -22.33 -42.89
CA ILE A 715 14.27 -21.32 -43.86
C ILE A 715 14.22 -21.68 -45.37
N CYS A 716 13.01 -21.65 -45.96
CA CYS A 716 12.71 -20.80 -47.12
C CYS A 716 11.19 -20.60 -47.37
N LEU A 717 10.81 -19.44 -47.93
CA LEU A 717 9.44 -19.10 -48.37
C LEU A 717 9.28 -19.29 -49.89
N VAL A 718 8.03 -19.27 -50.42
CA VAL A 718 7.52 -18.22 -51.34
C VAL A 718 6.10 -18.54 -51.90
N PHE A 719 5.22 -17.53 -51.81
CA PHE A 719 3.99 -17.13 -52.55
C PHE A 719 3.39 -18.00 -53.71
N LEU A 720 2.10 -17.89 -54.06
CA LEU A 720 1.37 -16.84 -54.84
C LEU A 720 -0.15 -17.23 -54.87
N LEU A 721 -1.23 -16.45 -55.13
CA LEU A 721 -1.64 -15.05 -55.45
C LEU A 721 -3.18 -14.95 -55.09
N VAL A 722 -3.80 -13.83 -54.64
CA VAL A 722 -4.37 -12.64 -55.34
C VAL A 722 -5.55 -12.96 -56.31
N PRO A 723 -6.63 -12.14 -56.44
CA PRO A 723 -6.81 -10.72 -56.07
C PRO A 723 -6.74 -10.37 -54.59
#